data_AF-A0A1L9T9S0-F1
#
_entry.id   AF-A0A1L9T9S0-F1
#
_cell.length_a   1.000
_cell.length_b   1.000
_cell.length_c   1.000
_cell.angle_alpha   90.00
_cell.angle_beta   90.00
_cell.angle_gamma   90.00
#
_symmetry.space_group_name_H-M   'P 1'
#
loop_
_entity.id
_entity.type
_entity.pdbx_description
1 polymer ?
#
loop_
_entity_poly.entity_id
_entity_poly.type
_entity_poly.pdbx_seq_one_letter_code
_entity_poly.pdbx_strand_id
1 'polypeptide(L)'
;MSDSTPLPSAPAVAVSPGIILQPPLSRCGRGPGLVLVRAASHAESQANNHSLDPEPVQKWAEESFAIAQITFDSESSGSPSSVFDLLRDAVQALTSLTECDKKDSFGLLVYGSQADYAPGFGDLLYGAAVSEPGKFAAGVFFDTWDVVVTPALLHLDGSKPNKQDSETLKVHSYPEVSSSGFIIPGHADFNMSSGGVAHTRSLTFIKKHLNGPYFDLEKIWEEHTYFEFADRSVEKTMATMVQEPYVNHVPTLTGGIGRERLSKFYLNHFIFNNPDDTALELISRTVGVDRVVDEFIFCFTHDKVLDWLIPGIPPTGKSLRIPFTSVVNIRGDRLYHEHIAWDQATVLIQLGLLPEYLPFPYPLADGRLPGPGKRFEYRVPAAGADTANKLQNEHMVESNGMIAFEVREYGNIRIHGKAIALRLVQDGYSVCINDIPSSQDAIDATVDELSTAIRQPAQDEIAPSRVIGLAADVTSSTQVERLVKETVEKLGPLTLMVANAGIAQVKPLLAVTEEDIDSVMSVNVKGVFNCYTLAARQMIAQGDPTEAAGVGTYKILGAASIVSHKPFPTLGVYSASKWAVRGLTQAMAMEMAPHKITVNAYAPGIVDTAMWEQIDDGLGALEGRGKGESLKLYSDRFIALGRTSRPEDVAGLVGFLSGPDSDYVTGQTMVVDGGVIFT
;
A
#
# COMPACT_ATOMS: atom_id res chain seq x y z
N MET A 1 -3.28 -8.56 34.32
CA MET A 1 -1.98 -8.61 35.01
C MET A 1 -1.62 -10.08 35.10
N SER A 2 -1.03 -10.64 34.04
CA SER A 2 -0.42 -11.97 34.11
C SER A 2 1.02 -11.77 34.54
N ASP A 3 1.47 -12.51 35.55
CA ASP A 3 2.86 -12.56 35.96
C ASP A 3 3.71 -12.87 34.73
N SER A 4 4.61 -11.95 34.37
CA SER A 4 5.54 -12.15 33.27
C SER A 4 6.44 -13.33 33.61
N THR A 5 6.69 -14.22 32.65
CA THR A 5 7.73 -15.24 32.82
C THR A 5 9.03 -14.52 33.19
N PRO A 6 9.62 -14.81 34.37
CA PRO A 6 10.76 -14.05 34.85
C PRO A 6 11.96 -14.29 33.95
N LEU A 7 12.65 -13.22 33.59
CA LEU A 7 13.94 -13.34 32.90
C LEU A 7 14.96 -13.97 33.86
N PRO A 8 15.98 -14.68 33.34
CA PRO A 8 17.13 -15.09 34.12
C PRO A 8 17.68 -13.87 34.88
N SER A 9 17.66 -13.94 36.20
CA SER A 9 18.17 -12.87 37.06
C SER A 9 19.43 -13.38 37.72
N ALA A 10 20.57 -12.85 37.28
CA ALA A 10 21.86 -13.02 37.93
C ALA A 10 22.37 -11.63 38.32
N PRO A 11 22.35 -11.26 39.61
CA PRO A 11 22.79 -9.94 40.02
C PRO A 11 24.29 -9.77 39.79
N ALA A 12 24.68 -8.60 39.28
CA ALA A 12 26.08 -8.21 39.22
C ALA A 12 26.69 -8.13 40.63
N VAL A 13 27.94 -8.58 40.78
CA VAL A 13 28.67 -8.59 42.04
C VAL A 13 29.88 -7.67 41.93
N ALA A 14 30.00 -6.71 42.84
CA ALA A 14 31.23 -5.93 42.98
C ALA A 14 32.31 -6.80 43.64
N VAL A 15 33.41 -7.05 42.91
CA VAL A 15 34.52 -7.88 43.41
C VAL A 15 35.49 -7.04 44.22
N SER A 16 35.81 -5.85 43.72
CA SER A 16 36.70 -4.86 44.32
C SER A 16 36.38 -3.46 43.73
N PRO A 17 36.92 -2.35 44.28
CA PRO A 17 36.79 -1.05 43.65
C PRO A 17 37.29 -1.10 42.19
N GLY A 18 36.39 -0.87 41.24
CA GLY A 18 36.68 -0.91 39.81
C GLY A 18 36.35 -2.21 39.08
N ILE A 19 35.98 -3.31 39.77
CA ILE A 19 35.62 -4.59 39.14
C ILE A 19 34.17 -4.99 39.42
N ILE A 20 33.43 -5.24 38.36
CA ILE A 20 32.09 -5.83 38.38
C ILE A 20 32.12 -7.21 37.72
N LEU A 21 31.60 -8.21 38.40
CA LEU A 21 31.41 -9.57 37.88
C LEU A 21 29.93 -9.80 37.56
N GLN A 22 29.63 -10.16 36.32
CA GLN A 22 28.28 -10.44 35.83
C GLN A 22 28.21 -11.87 35.29
N PRO A 23 27.43 -12.78 35.92
CA PRO A 23 27.17 -14.09 35.34
C PRO A 23 26.36 -13.99 34.03
N PRO A 24 26.41 -15.03 33.17
CA PRO A 24 25.60 -15.11 31.95
C PRO A 24 24.10 -14.88 32.21
N LEU A 25 23.43 -14.17 31.30
CA LEU A 25 22.00 -13.84 31.37
C LEU A 25 21.13 -14.68 30.41
N SER A 26 21.70 -15.73 29.80
CA SER A 26 20.96 -16.71 29.00
C SER A 26 20.27 -17.76 29.90
N ARG A 27 19.31 -18.51 29.34
CA ARG A 27 18.69 -19.67 30.03
C ARG A 27 19.68 -20.80 30.28
N CYS A 28 20.78 -20.87 29.51
CA CYS A 28 21.86 -21.82 29.74
C CYS A 28 22.59 -21.54 31.06
N GLY A 29 22.61 -20.27 31.49
CA GLY A 29 23.17 -19.83 32.76
C GLY A 29 24.68 -19.99 32.89
N ARG A 30 25.37 -20.39 31.82
CA ARG A 30 26.82 -20.63 31.79
C ARG A 30 27.44 -20.24 30.45
N GLY A 31 28.74 -19.95 30.46
CA GLY A 31 29.49 -19.70 29.24
C GLY A 31 30.95 -19.32 29.46
N PRO A 32 31.70 -19.00 28.38
CA PRO A 32 33.10 -18.58 28.50
C PRO A 32 33.22 -17.18 29.10
N GLY A 33 34.38 -16.88 29.68
CA GLY A 33 34.63 -15.61 30.33
C GLY A 33 35.18 -14.52 29.40
N LEU A 34 34.76 -13.27 29.62
CA LEU A 34 35.30 -12.06 29.01
C LEU A 34 35.75 -11.07 30.08
N VAL A 35 36.93 -10.49 29.86
CA VAL A 35 37.39 -9.31 30.58
C VAL A 35 37.07 -8.09 29.72
N LEU A 36 36.23 -7.19 30.22
CA LEU A 36 35.92 -5.93 29.56
C LEU A 36 36.68 -4.80 30.25
N VAL A 37 37.43 -4.01 29.49
CA VAL A 37 38.15 -2.83 29.98
C VAL A 37 37.45 -1.59 29.44
N ARG A 38 37.10 -0.66 30.34
CA ARG A 38 36.52 0.63 29.98
C ARG A 38 37.10 1.77 30.82
N ALA A 39 37.07 2.99 30.26
CA ALA A 39 37.36 4.21 30.99
C ALA A 39 36.16 4.65 31.86
N ALA A 40 36.43 5.36 32.95
CA ALA A 40 35.41 5.90 33.85
C ALA A 40 34.51 6.95 33.16
N SER A 41 35.07 7.74 32.23
CA SER A 41 34.31 8.70 31.40
C SER A 41 33.19 8.04 30.58
N HIS A 42 33.37 6.78 30.19
CA HIS A 42 32.33 6.03 29.47
C HIS A 42 31.20 5.58 30.39
N ALA A 43 31.48 5.33 31.67
CA ALA A 43 30.43 5.03 32.65
C ALA A 43 29.52 6.26 32.87
N GLU A 44 30.09 7.47 32.86
CA GLU A 44 29.32 8.72 32.93
C GLU A 44 28.43 8.92 31.70
N SER A 45 28.93 8.58 30.52
CA SER A 45 28.18 8.67 29.26
C SER A 45 26.94 7.76 29.26
N GLN A 46 27.04 6.57 29.85
CA GLN A 46 25.94 5.60 29.92
C GLN A 46 24.74 6.07 30.74
N ALA A 47 24.94 6.96 31.71
CA ALA A 47 23.83 7.58 32.43
C ALA A 47 22.88 8.37 31.50
N ASN A 48 23.36 8.75 30.32
CA ASN A 48 22.60 9.42 29.26
C ASN A 48 22.12 8.48 28.15
N ASN A 49 22.22 7.15 28.34
CA ASN A 49 21.79 6.20 27.32
C ASN A 49 20.26 6.15 27.21
N HIS A 50 19.75 6.58 26.05
CA HIS A 50 18.34 6.48 25.68
C HIS A 50 18.08 5.45 24.57
N SER A 51 19.11 4.71 24.16
CA SER A 51 19.00 3.68 23.13
C SER A 51 18.60 2.32 23.73
N LEU A 52 18.19 1.39 22.85
CA LEU A 52 17.91 0.00 23.21
C LEU A 52 19.17 -0.87 23.27
N ASP A 53 20.33 -0.31 22.94
CA ASP A 53 21.59 -1.02 23.10
C ASP A 53 22.04 -0.90 24.57
N PRO A 54 22.09 -2.00 25.33
CA PRO A 54 22.42 -1.94 26.75
C PRO A 54 23.93 -1.72 26.92
N GLU A 55 24.34 -1.45 28.17
CA GLU A 55 25.77 -1.35 28.49
C GLU A 55 26.53 -2.63 28.08
N PRO A 56 27.82 -2.52 27.71
CA PRO A 56 28.63 -3.66 27.30
C PRO A 56 28.56 -4.86 28.25
N VAL A 57 28.58 -4.64 29.57
CA VAL A 57 28.49 -5.73 30.56
C VAL A 57 27.19 -6.52 30.43
N GLN A 58 26.05 -5.85 30.29
CA GLN A 58 24.77 -6.51 30.08
C GLN A 58 24.69 -7.14 28.68
N LYS A 59 25.11 -6.40 27.65
CA LYS A 59 25.06 -6.85 26.25
C LYS A 59 25.80 -8.18 26.06
N TRP A 60 27.02 -8.30 26.58
CA TRP A 60 27.79 -9.54 26.48
C TRP A 60 27.30 -10.64 27.42
N ALA A 61 26.72 -10.29 28.56
CA ALA A 61 26.08 -11.28 29.43
C ALA A 61 24.81 -11.88 28.80
N GLU A 62 24.01 -11.09 28.08
CA GLU A 62 22.87 -11.56 27.26
C GLU A 62 23.33 -12.51 26.15
N GLU A 63 24.54 -12.32 25.61
CA GLU A 63 25.19 -13.25 24.68
C GLU A 63 25.68 -14.55 25.34
N SER A 64 25.42 -14.72 26.64
CA SER A 64 25.80 -15.85 27.49
C SER A 64 27.27 -15.92 27.89
N PHE A 65 27.99 -14.80 27.88
CA PHE A 65 29.35 -14.75 28.44
C PHE A 65 29.32 -14.41 29.94
N ALA A 66 30.27 -14.95 30.69
CA ALA A 66 30.56 -14.49 32.05
C ALA A 66 31.50 -13.29 31.97
N ILE A 67 31.15 -12.17 32.60
CA ILE A 67 31.86 -10.91 32.39
C ILE A 67 32.56 -10.44 33.66
N ALA A 68 33.84 -10.11 33.57
CA ALA A 68 34.52 -9.26 34.54
C ALA A 68 34.83 -7.91 33.89
N GLN A 69 34.08 -6.88 34.24
CA GLN A 69 34.29 -5.52 33.75
C GLN A 69 35.22 -4.76 34.71
N ILE A 70 36.33 -4.26 34.18
CA ILE A 70 37.26 -3.37 34.85
C ILE A 70 37.00 -1.94 34.38
N THR A 71 36.81 -1.02 35.32
CA THR A 71 36.67 0.41 35.06
C THR A 71 37.90 1.14 35.57
N PHE A 72 38.60 1.85 34.68
CA PHE A 72 39.76 2.66 35.03
C PHE A 72 39.44 4.15 34.95
N ASP A 73 39.84 4.89 35.98
CA ASP A 73 39.97 6.35 35.92
C ASP A 73 41.42 6.74 35.54
N SER A 74 41.70 8.05 35.50
CA SER A 74 43.03 8.57 35.13
C SER A 74 44.13 8.15 36.11
N GLU A 75 43.83 7.97 37.39
CA GLU A 75 44.82 7.58 38.41
C GLU A 75 45.14 6.08 38.33
N SER A 76 44.10 5.24 38.30
CA SER A 76 44.20 3.79 38.24
C SER A 76 44.75 3.29 36.90
N SER A 77 44.47 3.96 35.78
CA SER A 77 45.07 3.62 34.47
C SER A 77 46.55 4.03 34.36
N GLY A 78 47.00 5.01 35.15
CA GLY A 78 48.40 5.45 35.16
C GLY A 78 49.31 4.68 36.13
N SER A 79 48.71 3.86 37.01
CA SER A 79 49.43 3.14 38.07
C SER A 79 49.72 1.69 37.66
N PRO A 80 51.00 1.28 37.48
CA PRO A 80 51.34 -0.09 37.10
C PRO A 80 50.80 -1.14 38.06
N SER A 81 50.88 -0.92 39.38
CA SER A 81 50.34 -1.87 40.35
C SER A 81 48.83 -2.02 40.20
N SER A 82 48.12 -0.90 40.00
CA SER A 82 46.66 -0.91 39.83
C SER A 82 46.24 -1.70 38.58
N VAL A 83 46.88 -1.46 37.43
CA VAL A 83 46.54 -2.16 36.17
C VAL A 83 46.80 -3.66 36.28
N PHE A 84 47.94 -4.06 36.85
CA PHE A 84 48.29 -5.47 37.01
C PHE A 84 47.39 -6.18 38.03
N ASP A 85 47.11 -5.56 39.17
CA ASP A 85 46.29 -6.17 40.22
C ASP A 85 44.82 -6.27 39.78
N LEU A 86 44.25 -5.22 39.16
CA LEU A 86 42.87 -5.28 38.67
C LEU A 86 42.67 -6.32 37.57
N LEU A 87 43.63 -6.48 36.65
CA LEU A 87 43.53 -7.50 35.62
C LEU A 87 43.63 -8.92 36.20
N ARG A 88 44.57 -9.14 37.15
CA ARG A 88 44.71 -10.41 37.86
C ARG A 88 43.45 -10.75 38.64
N ASP A 89 42.89 -9.79 39.37
CA ASP A 89 41.68 -9.96 40.17
C ASP A 89 40.47 -10.28 39.29
N ALA A 90 40.34 -9.64 38.12
CA ALA A 90 39.28 -9.95 37.15
C ALA A 90 39.40 -11.39 36.61
N VAL A 91 40.61 -11.81 36.24
CA VAL A 91 40.91 -13.18 35.80
C VAL A 91 40.61 -14.19 36.91
N GLN A 92 40.99 -13.89 38.16
CA GLN A 92 40.72 -14.74 39.31
C GLN A 92 39.21 -14.82 39.61
N ALA A 93 38.48 -13.72 39.49
CA ALA A 93 37.04 -13.67 39.67
C ALA A 93 36.31 -14.56 38.66
N LEU A 94 36.66 -14.47 37.36
CA LEU A 94 36.11 -15.35 36.33
C LEU A 94 36.49 -16.82 36.56
N THR A 95 37.74 -17.09 36.95
CA THR A 95 38.21 -18.44 37.27
C THR A 95 37.43 -19.04 38.46
N SER A 96 37.03 -18.21 39.42
CA SER A 96 36.30 -18.63 40.62
C SER A 96 34.80 -18.75 40.39
N LEU A 97 34.25 -18.08 39.38
CA LEU A 97 32.82 -18.10 39.06
C LEU A 97 32.37 -19.50 38.60
N THR A 98 31.25 -20.00 39.11
CA THR A 98 30.76 -21.36 38.81
C THR A 98 30.16 -21.43 37.40
N GLU A 99 29.57 -20.33 36.97
CA GLU A 99 28.88 -20.11 35.71
C GLU A 99 29.86 -19.88 34.54
N CYS A 100 31.15 -19.70 34.82
CA CYS A 100 32.20 -19.61 33.81
C CYS A 100 32.73 -21.01 33.47
N ASP A 101 32.37 -21.56 32.31
CA ASP A 101 32.69 -22.95 31.94
C ASP A 101 34.14 -23.14 31.45
N LYS A 102 34.72 -22.11 30.83
CA LYS A 102 36.10 -22.13 30.29
C LYS A 102 36.98 -21.20 31.11
N LYS A 103 37.70 -21.77 32.07
CA LYS A 103 38.48 -21.04 33.09
C LYS A 103 39.97 -20.89 32.74
N ASP A 104 40.40 -21.58 31.70
CA ASP A 104 41.80 -21.61 31.28
C ASP A 104 42.15 -20.44 30.36
N SER A 105 41.16 -19.89 29.65
CA SER A 105 41.37 -18.79 28.71
C SER A 105 40.10 -17.94 28.52
N PHE A 106 40.29 -16.62 28.40
CA PHE A 106 39.26 -15.59 28.35
C PHE A 106 39.43 -14.70 27.10
N GLY A 107 38.39 -13.95 26.74
CA GLY A 107 38.49 -12.87 25.75
C GLY A 107 38.78 -11.54 26.43
N LEU A 108 39.59 -10.68 25.81
CA LEU A 108 39.84 -9.31 26.28
C LEU A 108 39.16 -8.32 25.33
N LEU A 109 38.31 -7.44 25.85
CA LEU A 109 37.69 -6.38 25.06
C LEU A 109 38.04 -5.02 25.67
N VAL A 110 38.57 -4.11 24.87
CA VAL A 110 39.01 -2.79 25.32
C VAL A 110 38.21 -1.71 24.61
N TYR A 111 37.36 -1.03 25.38
CA TYR A 111 36.50 0.06 24.92
C TYR A 111 37.24 1.39 25.04
N GLY A 112 37.15 2.22 23.99
CA GLY A 112 37.78 3.52 23.95
C GLY A 112 39.09 3.59 23.18
N SER A 113 39.55 4.82 23.05
CA SER A 113 40.85 5.23 22.53
C SER A 113 41.90 5.25 23.63
N GLN A 114 43.18 5.33 23.24
CA GLN A 114 44.25 5.58 24.21
C GLN A 114 44.08 6.92 24.96
N ALA A 115 43.41 7.90 24.36
CA ALA A 115 43.20 9.21 24.96
C ALA A 115 42.18 9.19 26.12
N ASP A 116 41.39 8.11 26.24
CA ASP A 116 40.43 7.92 27.33
C ASP A 116 41.08 7.40 28.62
N TYR A 117 42.37 7.07 28.56
CA TYR A 117 43.16 6.52 29.66
C TYR A 117 44.44 7.35 29.90
N ALA A 118 45.14 7.08 31.01
CA ALA A 118 46.42 7.73 31.28
C ALA A 118 47.47 7.39 30.19
N PRO A 119 48.41 8.32 29.90
CA PRO A 119 49.50 8.06 28.96
C PRO A 119 50.28 6.79 29.32
N GLY A 120 50.52 5.92 28.34
CA GLY A 120 51.22 4.65 28.54
C GLY A 120 50.35 3.48 29.02
N PHE A 121 49.03 3.68 29.21
CA PHE A 121 48.11 2.62 29.64
C PHE A 121 48.12 1.39 28.73
N GLY A 122 48.26 1.56 27.41
CA GLY A 122 48.33 0.45 26.46
C GLY A 122 49.49 -0.53 26.75
N ASP A 123 50.67 0.00 27.03
CA ASP A 123 51.85 -0.81 27.40
C ASP A 123 51.65 -1.51 28.74
N LEU A 124 51.05 -0.81 29.71
CA LEU A 124 50.73 -1.39 31.03
C LEU A 124 49.72 -2.53 30.92
N LEU A 125 48.64 -2.32 30.15
CA LEU A 125 47.59 -3.32 29.94
C LEU A 125 48.14 -4.56 29.22
N TYR A 126 48.99 -4.36 28.21
CA TYR A 126 49.67 -5.47 27.54
C TYR A 126 50.63 -6.21 28.48
N GLY A 127 51.45 -5.48 29.25
CA GLY A 127 52.34 -6.07 30.24
C GLY A 127 51.58 -6.90 31.28
N ALA A 128 50.45 -6.39 31.75
CA ALA A 128 49.56 -7.12 32.65
C ALA A 128 48.98 -8.37 31.99
N ALA A 129 48.49 -8.27 30.75
CA ALA A 129 47.94 -9.42 30.02
C ALA A 129 48.97 -10.51 29.76
N VAL A 130 50.23 -10.14 29.43
CA VAL A 130 51.34 -11.08 29.24
C VAL A 130 51.79 -11.71 30.56
N SER A 131 51.62 -11.01 31.69
CA SER A 131 51.92 -11.55 33.02
C SER A 131 50.96 -12.65 33.48
N GLU A 132 49.84 -12.82 32.77
CA GLU A 132 48.87 -13.92 32.91
C GLU A 132 48.99 -14.89 31.70
N PRO A 133 50.07 -15.68 31.60
CA PRO A 133 50.40 -16.43 30.39
C PRO A 133 49.33 -17.46 30.03
N GLY A 134 48.86 -17.41 28.79
CA GLY A 134 47.83 -18.32 28.25
C GLY A 134 46.40 -18.01 28.70
N LYS A 135 46.18 -16.95 29.48
CA LYS A 135 44.84 -16.58 29.99
C LYS A 135 43.97 -15.83 28.99
N PHE A 136 44.52 -15.32 27.88
CA PHE A 136 43.74 -14.61 26.87
C PHE A 136 43.86 -15.28 25.51
N ALA A 137 42.72 -15.69 24.94
CA ALA A 137 42.65 -16.36 23.65
C ALA A 137 42.54 -15.38 22.46
N ALA A 138 42.03 -14.18 22.71
CA ALA A 138 41.82 -13.16 21.68
C ALA A 138 41.52 -11.79 22.30
N GLY A 139 41.85 -10.72 21.56
CA GLY A 139 41.58 -9.33 21.93
C GLY A 139 40.67 -8.60 20.93
N VAL A 140 39.72 -7.78 21.39
CA VAL A 140 38.97 -6.83 20.56
C VAL A 140 39.20 -5.42 21.08
N PHE A 141 39.49 -4.49 20.18
CA PHE A 141 39.79 -3.11 20.54
C PHE A 141 39.02 -2.15 19.64
N PHE A 142 38.48 -1.09 20.22
CA PHE A 142 37.65 -0.09 19.51
C PHE A 142 38.41 1.21 19.17
N ASP A 143 39.73 1.09 18.98
CA ASP A 143 40.61 2.11 18.37
C ASP A 143 41.95 1.43 17.99
N THR A 144 42.95 2.20 17.54
CA THR A 144 44.34 1.81 17.41
C THR A 144 44.99 1.68 18.78
N TRP A 145 45.42 0.46 19.11
CA TRP A 145 46.25 0.16 20.27
C TRP A 145 47.62 -0.31 19.78
N ASP A 146 48.69 0.25 20.35
CA ASP A 146 50.07 -0.02 19.91
C ASP A 146 50.51 -1.44 20.26
N VAL A 147 49.90 -2.04 21.28
CA VAL A 147 50.16 -3.41 21.70
C VAL A 147 48.84 -4.14 21.95
N VAL A 148 48.68 -5.31 21.33
CA VAL A 148 47.43 -6.09 21.35
C VAL A 148 47.70 -7.55 21.67
N VAL A 149 46.84 -8.15 22.49
CA VAL A 149 46.79 -9.62 22.66
C VAL A 149 46.44 -10.23 21.31
N THR A 150 47.26 -11.17 20.82
CA THR A 150 47.06 -11.83 19.53
C THR A 150 46.42 -13.20 19.70
N PRO A 151 45.47 -13.59 18.83
CA PRO A 151 44.89 -12.82 17.72
C PRO A 151 44.02 -11.64 18.17
N ALA A 152 44.01 -10.56 17.38
CA ALA A 152 43.32 -9.31 17.67
C ALA A 152 42.33 -8.87 16.58
N LEU A 153 41.27 -8.16 16.98
CA LEU A 153 40.32 -7.47 16.11
C LEU A 153 40.29 -5.97 16.47
N LEU A 154 40.46 -5.10 15.48
CA LEU A 154 40.36 -3.65 15.64
C LEU A 154 39.12 -3.10 14.92
N HIS A 155 38.41 -2.20 15.59
CA HIS A 155 37.37 -1.35 14.99
C HIS A 155 37.84 0.09 15.01
N LEU A 156 37.99 0.70 13.83
CA LEU A 156 38.56 2.03 13.66
C LEU A 156 37.53 3.03 13.13
N ASP A 157 37.45 4.21 13.74
CA ASP A 157 36.65 5.32 13.23
C ASP A 157 37.22 5.92 11.93
N GLY A 158 36.45 6.79 11.27
CA GLY A 158 36.78 7.37 9.97
C GLY A 158 37.96 8.32 9.96
N SER A 159 38.44 8.77 11.13
CA SER A 159 39.63 9.63 11.24
C SER A 159 40.94 8.85 11.14
N LYS A 160 40.90 7.53 11.36
CA LYS A 160 42.11 6.70 11.44
C LYS A 160 42.54 6.21 10.05
N PRO A 161 43.86 6.10 9.80
CA PRO A 161 44.35 5.52 8.55
C PRO A 161 43.93 4.05 8.46
N ASN A 162 43.56 3.61 7.26
CA ASN A 162 43.28 2.20 7.02
C ASN A 162 44.52 1.36 7.32
N LYS A 163 44.38 0.42 8.26
CA LYS A 163 45.40 -0.57 8.60
C LYS A 163 45.05 -1.88 7.90
N GLN A 164 46.06 -2.58 7.38
CA GLN A 164 45.86 -3.85 6.67
C GLN A 164 45.73 -5.02 7.65
N ASP A 165 44.94 -6.01 7.26
CA ASP A 165 44.86 -7.30 7.96
C ASP A 165 46.21 -8.03 7.95
N SER A 166 46.46 -8.82 8.99
CA SER A 166 47.56 -9.79 9.07
C SER A 166 47.05 -11.14 9.57
N GLU A 167 47.90 -12.16 9.66
CA GLU A 167 47.50 -13.49 10.16
C GLU A 167 46.90 -13.44 11.58
N THR A 168 47.36 -12.51 12.41
CA THR A 168 46.96 -12.37 13.81
C THR A 168 46.20 -11.08 14.11
N LEU A 169 45.94 -10.23 13.11
CA LEU A 169 45.27 -8.95 13.27
C LEU A 169 44.21 -8.77 12.19
N LYS A 170 42.97 -8.53 12.60
CA LYS A 170 41.90 -8.16 11.69
C LYS A 170 41.44 -6.74 11.97
N VAL A 171 41.17 -5.96 10.92
CA VAL A 171 40.83 -4.54 11.02
C VAL A 171 39.54 -4.25 10.26
N HIS A 172 38.65 -3.50 10.90
CA HIS A 172 37.45 -2.96 10.29
C HIS A 172 37.39 -1.44 10.49
N SER A 173 37.20 -0.70 9.40
CA SER A 173 37.04 0.75 9.43
C SER A 173 35.58 1.15 9.25
N TYR A 174 35.19 2.25 9.89
CA TYR A 174 33.83 2.82 9.90
C TYR A 174 33.91 4.29 9.47
N PRO A 175 33.92 4.59 8.16
CA PRO A 175 34.14 5.95 7.64
C PRO A 175 33.13 7.00 8.13
N GLU A 176 31.93 6.57 8.52
CA GLU A 176 30.81 7.39 8.94
C GLU A 176 30.84 7.82 10.41
N VAL A 177 31.75 7.27 11.23
CA VAL A 177 31.86 7.62 12.66
C VAL A 177 33.14 8.40 12.95
N SER A 178 33.08 9.27 13.96
CA SER A 178 34.09 10.29 14.27
C SER A 178 35.05 9.93 15.41
N SER A 179 34.72 8.94 16.23
CA SER A 179 35.53 8.54 17.39
C SER A 179 35.25 7.09 17.81
N SER A 180 36.11 6.53 18.67
CA SER A 180 35.95 5.23 19.33
C SER A 180 34.69 5.13 20.21
N GLY A 181 34.09 6.25 20.59
CA GLY A 181 32.85 6.31 21.35
C GLY A 181 31.62 5.81 20.59
N PHE A 182 31.73 5.55 19.29
CA PHE A 182 30.62 5.09 18.44
C PHE A 182 29.94 3.79 18.91
N ILE A 183 30.68 2.94 19.66
CA ILE A 183 30.21 1.66 20.18
C ILE A 183 29.62 1.78 21.60
N ILE A 184 29.66 2.97 22.22
CA ILE A 184 29.32 3.17 23.64
C ILE A 184 27.95 3.82 23.75
N PRO A 185 26.90 3.08 24.16
CA PRO A 185 25.58 3.66 24.33
C PRO A 185 25.58 4.82 25.33
N GLY A 186 24.99 5.95 24.95
CA GLY A 186 24.98 7.20 25.73
C GLY A 186 26.16 8.14 25.48
N HIS A 187 27.19 7.72 24.75
CA HIS A 187 28.26 8.62 24.29
C HIS A 187 27.76 9.57 23.18
N ALA A 188 28.31 10.77 23.09
CA ALA A 188 27.89 11.79 22.12
C ALA A 188 28.04 11.33 20.65
N ASP A 189 29.09 10.55 20.38
CA ASP A 189 29.36 9.96 19.06
C ASP A 189 28.71 8.57 18.84
N PHE A 190 27.87 8.08 19.76
CA PHE A 190 27.26 6.76 19.64
C PHE A 190 26.51 6.60 18.30
N ASN A 191 26.82 5.53 17.57
CA ASN A 191 26.19 5.22 16.30
C ASN A 191 25.64 3.79 16.31
N MET A 192 24.33 3.66 16.42
CA MET A 192 23.65 2.36 16.57
C MET A 192 23.93 1.38 15.41
N SER A 193 23.97 1.87 14.17
CA SER A 193 24.19 1.03 12.99
C SER A 193 25.62 0.47 12.95
N SER A 194 26.60 1.36 13.05
CA SER A 194 28.02 1.01 13.04
C SER A 194 28.39 0.15 14.24
N GLY A 195 27.87 0.52 15.42
CA GLY A 195 28.05 -0.22 16.66
C GLY A 195 27.44 -1.62 16.60
N GLY A 196 26.26 -1.79 15.99
CA GLY A 196 25.65 -3.09 15.73
C GLY A 196 26.53 -3.98 14.84
N VAL A 197 27.03 -3.46 13.73
CA VAL A 197 27.93 -4.20 12.82
C VAL A 197 29.26 -4.56 13.50
N ALA A 198 29.83 -3.63 14.28
CA ALA A 198 31.04 -3.88 15.08
C ALA A 198 30.81 -4.95 16.15
N HIS A 199 29.66 -4.97 16.80
CA HIS A 199 29.28 -6.02 17.75
C HIS A 199 29.22 -7.39 17.09
N THR A 200 28.52 -7.54 15.96
CA THR A 200 28.43 -8.81 15.21
C THR A 200 29.79 -9.34 14.77
N ARG A 201 30.67 -8.45 14.29
CA ARG A 201 32.06 -8.77 13.92
C ARG A 201 32.88 -9.22 15.15
N SER A 202 32.75 -8.50 16.27
CA SER A 202 33.38 -8.86 17.55
C SER A 202 32.90 -10.21 18.07
N LEU A 203 31.59 -10.46 18.00
CA LEU A 203 30.97 -11.72 18.44
C LEU A 203 31.46 -12.89 17.61
N THR A 204 31.51 -12.74 16.27
CA THR A 204 32.07 -13.75 15.35
C THR A 204 33.51 -14.08 15.70
N PHE A 205 34.32 -13.05 15.95
CA PHE A 205 35.73 -13.19 16.27
C PHE A 205 35.95 -13.86 17.63
N ILE A 206 35.30 -13.37 18.68
CA ILE A 206 35.43 -13.89 20.04
C ILE A 206 34.89 -15.32 20.15
N LYS A 207 33.71 -15.62 19.58
CA LYS A 207 33.16 -16.99 19.61
C LYS A 207 34.09 -17.98 18.93
N LYS A 208 34.74 -17.61 17.82
CA LYS A 208 35.74 -18.45 17.13
C LYS A 208 36.91 -18.79 18.06
N HIS A 209 37.46 -17.81 18.78
CA HIS A 209 38.65 -17.99 19.59
C HIS A 209 38.39 -18.59 20.97
N LEU A 210 37.20 -18.37 21.54
CA LEU A 210 36.76 -19.00 22.78
C LEU A 210 35.98 -20.29 22.55
N ASN A 211 35.71 -20.67 21.29
CA ASN A 211 34.90 -21.82 20.89
C ASN A 211 33.51 -21.82 21.58
N GLY A 212 32.80 -20.69 21.50
CA GLY A 212 31.46 -20.51 22.06
C GLY A 212 31.25 -19.13 22.71
N PRO A 213 30.04 -18.88 23.26
CA PRO A 213 28.89 -19.79 23.31
C PRO A 213 28.18 -19.87 21.93
N TYR A 214 27.68 -21.05 21.59
CA TYR A 214 26.93 -21.29 20.35
C TYR A 214 25.49 -21.66 20.68
N PHE A 215 24.56 -21.12 19.90
CA PHE A 215 23.13 -21.32 20.05
C PHE A 215 22.55 -21.76 18.71
N ASP A 216 21.55 -22.63 18.77
CA ASP A 216 20.75 -23.01 17.62
C ASP A 216 19.73 -21.90 17.36
N LEU A 217 20.14 -20.91 16.56
CA LEU A 217 19.33 -19.72 16.28
C LEU A 217 18.05 -20.06 15.50
N GLU A 218 18.06 -21.11 14.69
CA GLU A 218 16.87 -21.58 13.98
C GLU A 218 15.84 -22.10 14.97
N LYS A 219 16.27 -22.96 15.91
CA LYS A 219 15.37 -23.48 16.94
C LYS A 219 14.81 -22.39 17.84
N ILE A 220 15.60 -21.37 18.17
CA ILE A 220 15.13 -20.20 18.94
C ILE A 220 14.05 -19.45 18.15
N TRP A 221 14.25 -19.26 16.85
CA TRP A 221 13.28 -18.59 15.98
C TRP A 221 12.00 -19.42 15.76
N GLU A 222 12.13 -20.72 15.57
CA GLU A 222 11.00 -21.66 15.49
C GLU A 222 10.19 -21.69 16.80
N GLU A 223 10.85 -21.66 17.96
CA GLU A 223 10.17 -21.54 19.26
C GLU A 223 9.38 -20.22 19.35
N HIS A 224 9.98 -19.10 18.94
CA HIS A 224 9.34 -17.79 18.94
C HIS A 224 8.06 -17.76 18.10
N THR A 225 8.19 -18.14 16.83
CA THR A 225 7.09 -18.15 15.86
C THR A 225 6.01 -19.16 16.23
N TYR A 226 6.38 -20.31 16.80
CA TYR A 226 5.41 -21.26 17.35
C TYR A 226 4.51 -20.60 18.41
N PHE A 227 5.07 -19.79 19.31
CA PHE A 227 4.28 -19.10 20.33
C PHE A 227 3.39 -17.99 19.75
N GLU A 228 3.81 -17.31 18.70
CA GLU A 228 3.02 -16.26 18.06
C GLU A 228 1.85 -16.82 17.23
N PHE A 229 2.09 -17.85 16.42
CA PHE A 229 1.13 -18.30 15.41
C PHE A 229 0.35 -19.56 15.80
N ALA A 230 1.01 -20.53 16.43
CA ALA A 230 0.40 -21.82 16.76
C ALA A 230 -0.20 -21.85 18.18
N ASP A 231 0.60 -21.53 19.20
CA ASP A 231 0.13 -21.50 20.60
C ASP A 231 -0.65 -20.21 20.92
N ARG A 232 -0.41 -19.15 20.15
CA ARG A 232 -0.98 -17.80 20.31
C ARG A 232 -0.89 -17.28 21.76
N SER A 233 0.32 -17.26 22.31
CA SER A 233 0.59 -16.89 23.71
C SER A 233 1.55 -15.70 23.83
N VAL A 234 1.00 -14.54 24.17
CA VAL A 234 1.79 -13.31 24.45
C VAL A 234 2.86 -13.58 25.52
N GLU A 235 2.51 -14.28 26.59
CA GLU A 235 3.43 -14.55 27.70
C GLU A 235 4.65 -15.36 27.24
N LYS A 236 4.42 -16.48 26.54
CA LYS A 236 5.50 -17.35 26.06
C LYS A 236 6.32 -16.67 24.97
N THR A 237 5.68 -15.94 24.05
CA THR A 237 6.39 -15.10 23.05
C THR A 237 7.33 -14.12 23.76
N MET A 238 6.82 -13.33 24.72
CA MET A 238 7.65 -12.39 25.48
C MET A 238 8.74 -13.09 26.31
N ALA A 239 8.55 -14.35 26.73
CA ALA A 239 9.54 -15.14 27.45
C ALA A 239 10.74 -15.58 26.59
N THR A 240 10.66 -15.46 25.27
CA THR A 240 11.78 -15.69 24.33
C THR A 240 12.55 -14.41 23.99
N MET A 241 12.12 -13.27 24.53
CA MET A 241 12.73 -11.97 24.26
C MET A 241 13.59 -11.47 25.43
N VAL A 242 14.50 -10.53 25.16
CA VAL A 242 15.34 -9.86 26.16
C VAL A 242 14.54 -8.89 27.05
N GLN A 243 15.25 -8.16 27.92
CA GLN A 243 14.66 -7.16 28.82
C GLN A 243 14.10 -5.94 28.07
N GLU A 244 14.80 -5.45 27.04
CA GLU A 244 14.35 -4.32 26.20
C GLU A 244 14.22 -4.75 24.73
N PRO A 245 13.17 -5.52 24.36
CA PRO A 245 12.97 -5.99 23.00
C PRO A 245 12.34 -4.92 22.10
N TYR A 246 12.52 -5.08 20.80
CA TYR A 246 11.93 -4.20 19.79
C TYR A 246 11.47 -4.97 18.56
N VAL A 247 10.25 -4.72 18.13
CA VAL A 247 9.69 -5.23 16.87
C VAL A 247 9.21 -4.06 16.05
N ASN A 248 9.52 -4.07 14.76
CA ASN A 248 8.99 -3.09 13.81
C ASN A 248 8.63 -3.72 12.47
N HIS A 249 7.36 -3.63 12.14
CA HIS A 249 6.81 -3.83 10.82
C HIS A 249 7.06 -2.56 9.99
N VAL A 250 8.12 -2.59 9.19
CA VAL A 250 8.67 -1.41 8.52
C VAL A 250 7.64 -0.64 7.68
N PRO A 251 6.78 -1.28 6.85
CA PRO A 251 5.88 -0.54 5.96
C PRO A 251 4.77 0.24 6.68
N THR A 252 4.36 -0.22 7.87
CA THR A 252 3.27 0.38 8.65
C THR A 252 3.74 1.07 9.92
N LEU A 253 5.02 0.96 10.26
CA LEU A 253 5.60 1.48 11.51
C LEU A 253 4.89 0.95 12.76
N THR A 254 4.39 -0.29 12.70
CA THR A 254 3.72 -0.96 13.81
C THR A 254 4.65 -1.91 14.53
N GLY A 255 4.34 -2.22 15.79
CA GLY A 255 5.19 -3.04 16.66
C GLY A 255 5.26 -2.47 18.07
N GLY A 256 6.40 -2.63 18.73
CA GLY A 256 6.57 -2.15 20.10
C GLY A 256 8.02 -2.12 20.54
N ILE A 257 8.32 -1.19 21.45
CA ILE A 257 9.64 -1.02 22.09
C ILE A 257 9.49 -1.28 23.59
N GLY A 258 10.34 -2.15 24.13
CA GLY A 258 10.30 -2.57 25.52
C GLY A 258 9.16 -3.56 25.79
N ARG A 259 9.31 -4.34 26.86
CA ARG A 259 8.39 -5.46 27.14
C ARG A 259 6.95 -5.02 27.32
N GLU A 260 6.71 -3.88 27.97
CA GLU A 260 5.35 -3.41 28.26
C GLU A 260 4.59 -3.05 26.98
N ARG A 261 5.19 -2.22 26.11
CA ARG A 261 4.52 -1.77 24.87
C ARG A 261 4.40 -2.91 23.88
N LEU A 262 5.42 -3.76 23.78
CA LEU A 262 5.37 -4.91 22.89
C LEU A 262 4.34 -5.96 23.33
N SER A 263 4.20 -6.22 24.64
CA SER A 263 3.13 -7.09 25.13
C SER A 263 1.73 -6.56 24.79
N LYS A 264 1.53 -5.24 24.90
CA LYS A 264 0.27 -4.58 24.50
C LYS A 264 0.04 -4.69 23.00
N PHE A 265 1.09 -4.53 22.19
CA PHE A 265 1.02 -4.71 20.75
C PHE A 265 0.62 -6.14 20.38
N TYR A 266 1.31 -7.14 20.92
CA TYR A 266 1.00 -8.54 20.66
C TYR A 266 -0.41 -8.94 21.07
N LEU A 267 -0.86 -8.48 22.24
CA LEU A 267 -2.20 -8.78 22.75
C LEU A 267 -3.30 -8.16 21.90
N ASN A 268 -3.16 -6.90 21.50
CA ASN A 268 -4.28 -6.13 20.93
C ASN A 268 -4.27 -6.07 19.40
N HIS A 269 -3.10 -6.26 18.77
CA HIS A 269 -2.91 -5.95 17.35
C HIS A 269 -2.38 -7.13 16.54
N PHE A 270 -1.64 -8.09 17.12
CA PHE A 270 -0.92 -9.10 16.32
C PHE A 270 -1.41 -10.54 16.56
N ILE A 271 -1.04 -11.16 17.69
CA ILE A 271 -1.14 -12.62 17.91
C ILE A 271 -2.57 -13.15 17.70
N PHE A 272 -3.57 -12.41 18.18
CA PHE A 272 -4.97 -12.84 18.10
C PHE A 272 -5.72 -12.31 16.87
N ASN A 273 -5.14 -11.35 16.15
CA ASN A 273 -5.81 -10.72 15.00
C ASN A 273 -5.51 -11.44 13.68
N ASN A 274 -4.44 -12.25 13.64
CA ASN A 274 -4.09 -13.05 12.46
C ASN A 274 -5.23 -14.05 12.10
N PRO A 275 -5.69 -14.05 10.83
CA PRO A 275 -6.70 -14.99 10.32
C PRO A 275 -6.35 -16.45 10.58
N ASP A 276 -7.37 -17.29 10.69
CA ASP A 276 -7.19 -18.70 11.07
C ASP A 276 -6.51 -19.52 9.97
N ASP A 277 -6.61 -19.06 8.71
CA ASP A 277 -5.96 -19.65 7.53
C ASP A 277 -4.57 -19.07 7.24
N THR A 278 -4.01 -18.29 8.17
CA THR A 278 -2.67 -17.70 8.02
C THR A 278 -1.61 -18.79 7.84
N ALA A 279 -0.80 -18.69 6.79
CA ALA A 279 0.29 -19.61 6.49
C ALA A 279 1.57 -18.84 6.12
N LEU A 280 2.72 -19.38 6.57
CA LEU A 280 4.06 -18.88 6.27
C LEU A 280 4.75 -19.87 5.34
N GLU A 281 4.91 -19.52 4.07
CA GLU A 281 5.68 -20.33 3.10
C GLU A 281 7.13 -19.86 3.08
N LEU A 282 8.02 -20.54 3.82
CA LEU A 282 9.45 -20.21 3.83
C LEU A 282 10.07 -20.43 2.44
N ILE A 283 10.72 -19.40 1.90
CA ILE A 283 11.43 -19.41 0.61
C ILE A 283 12.92 -19.60 0.81
N SER A 284 13.52 -18.81 1.71
CA SER A 284 14.94 -18.88 2.01
C SER A 284 15.19 -18.49 3.46
N ARG A 285 16.28 -19.02 4.03
CA ARG A 285 16.76 -18.69 5.37
C ARG A 285 18.27 -18.51 5.36
N THR A 286 18.75 -17.41 5.93
CA THR A 286 20.17 -17.15 6.18
C THR A 286 20.42 -17.01 7.67
N VAL A 287 21.34 -17.81 8.23
CA VAL A 287 21.69 -17.79 9.65
C VAL A 287 23.07 -17.15 9.84
N GLY A 288 23.11 -16.06 10.60
CA GLY A 288 24.33 -15.38 11.03
C GLY A 288 24.81 -15.83 12.41
N VAL A 289 25.76 -15.10 13.00
CA VAL A 289 26.25 -15.37 14.37
C VAL A 289 25.26 -14.93 15.46
N ASP A 290 24.37 -14.00 15.12
CA ASP A 290 23.45 -13.27 16.01
C ASP A 290 22.09 -12.96 15.36
N ARG A 291 21.77 -13.57 14.21
CA ARG A 291 20.52 -13.28 13.50
C ARG A 291 20.07 -14.38 12.56
N VAL A 292 18.77 -14.40 12.30
CA VAL A 292 18.12 -15.17 11.24
C VAL A 292 17.48 -14.18 10.26
N VAL A 293 17.68 -14.39 8.97
CA VAL A 293 17.00 -13.64 7.91
C VAL A 293 16.16 -14.62 7.11
N ASP A 294 14.84 -14.44 7.18
CA ASP A 294 13.86 -15.27 6.46
C ASP A 294 13.24 -14.47 5.32
N GLU A 295 13.21 -15.07 4.13
CA GLU A 295 12.31 -14.69 3.05
C GLU A 295 11.16 -15.68 3.02
N PHE A 296 9.92 -15.21 3.11
CA PHE A 296 8.74 -16.07 3.13
C PHE A 296 7.54 -15.40 2.46
N ILE A 297 6.55 -16.19 2.06
CA ILE A 297 5.27 -15.68 1.58
C ILE A 297 4.26 -15.79 2.71
N PHE A 298 3.71 -14.65 3.13
CA PHE A 298 2.63 -14.55 4.09
C PHE A 298 1.29 -14.68 3.36
N CYS A 299 0.58 -15.77 3.61
CA CYS A 299 -0.68 -16.13 2.96
C CYS A 299 -1.83 -16.09 3.97
N PHE A 300 -2.94 -15.43 3.63
CA PHE A 300 -4.15 -15.40 4.47
C PHE A 300 -5.37 -14.91 3.69
N THR A 301 -6.57 -15.14 4.22
CA THR A 301 -7.80 -14.48 3.78
C THR A 301 -8.12 -13.30 4.69
N HIS A 302 -8.33 -12.11 4.13
CA HIS A 302 -8.63 -10.90 4.89
C HIS A 302 -10.08 -10.87 5.40
N ASP A 303 -10.36 -11.70 6.40
CA ASP A 303 -11.69 -11.89 7.03
C ASP A 303 -11.84 -11.21 8.40
N LYS A 304 -10.75 -10.67 8.94
CA LYS A 304 -10.67 -9.93 10.21
C LYS A 304 -9.82 -8.66 10.02
N VAL A 305 -10.00 -7.67 10.89
CA VAL A 305 -9.20 -6.44 10.87
C VAL A 305 -7.75 -6.80 11.21
N LEU A 306 -6.82 -6.46 10.32
CA LEU A 306 -5.40 -6.75 10.44
C LEU A 306 -4.57 -5.47 10.46
N ASP A 307 -4.76 -4.67 11.50
CA ASP A 307 -4.29 -3.29 11.59
C ASP A 307 -2.76 -3.13 11.66
N TRP A 308 -2.03 -4.16 12.10
CA TRP A 308 -0.58 -4.19 12.00
C TRP A 308 -0.06 -4.22 10.55
N LEU A 309 -0.82 -4.83 9.63
CA LEU A 309 -0.46 -5.00 8.21
C LEU A 309 -1.11 -3.93 7.30
N ILE A 310 -2.38 -3.64 7.55
CA ILE A 310 -3.25 -2.80 6.72
C ILE A 310 -4.15 -1.93 7.62
N PRO A 311 -3.56 -0.95 8.33
CA PRO A 311 -4.28 -0.13 9.30
C PRO A 311 -5.47 0.59 8.65
N GLY A 312 -6.63 0.50 9.31
CA GLY A 312 -7.85 1.21 8.91
C GLY A 312 -8.67 0.55 7.80
N ILE A 313 -8.25 -0.62 7.28
CA ILE A 313 -8.99 -1.34 6.23
C ILE A 313 -9.84 -2.44 6.87
N PRO A 314 -11.18 -2.43 6.71
CA PRO A 314 -12.05 -3.50 7.20
C PRO A 314 -11.91 -4.78 6.37
N PRO A 315 -12.35 -5.95 6.87
CA PRO A 315 -12.29 -7.22 6.16
C PRO A 315 -12.86 -7.12 4.74
N THR A 316 -12.09 -7.60 3.76
CA THR A 316 -12.47 -7.57 2.33
C THR A 316 -12.85 -8.95 1.78
N GLY A 317 -12.54 -10.03 2.52
CA GLY A 317 -12.73 -11.41 2.09
C GLY A 317 -11.80 -11.83 0.93
N LYS A 318 -10.79 -11.03 0.58
CA LYS A 318 -9.79 -11.37 -0.44
C LYS A 318 -8.70 -12.25 0.16
N SER A 319 -8.21 -13.20 -0.61
CA SER A 319 -7.01 -13.96 -0.27
C SER A 319 -5.77 -13.21 -0.75
N LEU A 320 -4.76 -13.12 0.10
CA LEU A 320 -3.50 -12.45 -0.18
C LEU A 320 -2.33 -13.43 -0.10
N ARG A 321 -1.33 -13.20 -0.95
CA ARG A 321 0.00 -13.83 -0.90
C ARG A 321 1.04 -12.73 -1.03
N ILE A 322 1.79 -12.48 0.02
CA ILE A 322 2.66 -11.30 0.11
C ILE A 322 4.09 -11.76 0.43
N PRO A 323 5.10 -11.37 -0.38
CA PRO A 323 6.50 -11.59 -0.02
C PRO A 323 6.90 -10.75 1.19
N PHE A 324 7.51 -11.41 2.17
CA PHE A 324 8.04 -10.83 3.39
C PHE A 324 9.53 -11.11 3.50
N THR A 325 10.24 -10.16 4.11
CA THR A 325 11.59 -10.37 4.63
C THR A 325 11.58 -10.04 6.12
N SER A 326 11.95 -11.00 6.97
CA SER A 326 12.18 -10.75 8.40
C SER A 326 13.68 -10.81 8.71
N VAL A 327 14.17 -9.84 9.46
CA VAL A 327 15.51 -9.82 10.05
C VAL A 327 15.35 -9.90 11.56
N VAL A 328 15.65 -11.07 12.10
CA VAL A 328 15.48 -11.41 13.52
C VAL A 328 16.84 -11.45 14.18
N ASN A 329 17.12 -10.50 15.06
CA ASN A 329 18.36 -10.44 15.82
C ASN A 329 18.19 -11.08 17.21
N ILE A 330 19.17 -11.90 17.57
CA ILE A 330 19.19 -12.74 18.76
C ILE A 330 20.48 -12.44 19.53
N ARG A 331 20.36 -12.25 20.85
CA ARG A 331 21.48 -12.25 21.80
C ARG A 331 21.40 -13.51 22.62
N GLY A 332 22.44 -14.34 22.53
CA GLY A 332 22.45 -15.64 23.17
C GLY A 332 21.27 -16.50 22.74
N ASP A 333 20.30 -16.67 23.64
CA ASP A 333 19.08 -17.47 23.42
C ASP A 333 17.79 -16.65 23.38
N ARG A 334 17.88 -15.34 23.18
CA ARG A 334 16.72 -14.43 23.20
C ARG A 334 16.72 -13.44 22.06
N LEU A 335 15.54 -13.20 21.50
CA LEU A 335 15.33 -12.14 20.52
C LEU A 335 15.41 -10.78 21.21
N TYR A 336 16.16 -9.85 20.62
CA TYR A 336 16.16 -8.46 21.08
C TYR A 336 15.59 -7.49 20.07
N HIS A 337 15.60 -7.86 18.80
CA HIS A 337 15.21 -6.95 17.75
C HIS A 337 14.70 -7.70 16.53
N GLU A 338 13.57 -7.27 15.99
CA GLU A 338 12.99 -7.82 14.77
C GLU A 338 12.52 -6.69 13.84
N HIS A 339 12.91 -6.79 12.57
CA HIS A 339 12.43 -5.94 11.50
C HIS A 339 11.80 -6.77 10.39
N ILE A 340 10.53 -6.51 10.09
CA ILE A 340 9.79 -7.21 9.05
C ILE A 340 9.40 -6.21 7.97
N ALA A 341 9.71 -6.53 6.72
CA ALA A 341 9.42 -5.70 5.57
C ALA A 341 8.61 -6.47 4.51
N TRP A 342 7.75 -5.73 3.82
CA TRP A 342 7.00 -6.17 2.64
C TRP A 342 6.67 -4.94 1.77
N ASP A 343 6.14 -5.16 0.57
CA ASP A 343 5.67 -4.08 -0.30
C ASP A 343 4.17 -3.80 -0.07
N GLN A 344 3.84 -2.63 0.47
CA GLN A 344 2.45 -2.24 0.72
C GLN A 344 1.62 -2.10 -0.56
N ALA A 345 2.23 -1.75 -1.70
CA ALA A 345 1.51 -1.62 -2.96
C ALA A 345 0.98 -2.98 -3.44
N THR A 346 1.80 -4.03 -3.28
CA THR A 346 1.40 -5.43 -3.51
C THR A 346 0.20 -5.85 -2.66
N VAL A 347 0.12 -5.40 -1.40
CA VAL A 347 -1.02 -5.67 -0.52
C VAL A 347 -2.28 -4.96 -1.03
N LEU A 348 -2.19 -3.66 -1.31
CA LEU A 348 -3.33 -2.86 -1.73
C LEU A 348 -3.88 -3.28 -3.11
N ILE A 349 -3.04 -3.74 -4.03
CA ILE A 349 -3.48 -4.30 -5.32
C ILE A 349 -4.30 -5.57 -5.11
N GLN A 350 -3.83 -6.50 -4.27
CA GLN A 350 -4.55 -7.75 -4.01
C GLN A 350 -5.89 -7.51 -3.31
N LEU A 351 -5.98 -6.45 -2.50
CA LEU A 351 -7.23 -5.99 -1.89
C LEU A 351 -8.16 -5.25 -2.87
N GLY A 352 -7.69 -4.87 -4.06
CA GLY A 352 -8.44 -4.07 -5.02
C GLY A 352 -8.57 -2.58 -4.64
N LEU A 353 -7.67 -2.08 -3.79
CA LEU A 353 -7.70 -0.72 -3.25
C LEU A 353 -6.69 0.23 -3.91
N LEU A 354 -5.66 -0.31 -4.59
CA LEU A 354 -4.75 0.48 -5.42
C LEU A 354 -5.09 0.28 -6.90
N PRO A 355 -5.48 1.35 -7.63
CA PRO A 355 -5.75 1.24 -9.06
C PRO A 355 -4.47 0.98 -9.85
N GLU A 356 -4.61 0.31 -11.00
CA GLU A 356 -3.49 0.01 -11.91
C GLU A 356 -2.84 1.27 -12.49
N TYR A 357 -3.61 2.35 -12.62
CA TYR A 357 -3.15 3.63 -13.16
C TYR A 357 -3.41 4.75 -12.15
N LEU A 358 -2.41 5.61 -11.97
CA LEU A 358 -2.50 6.80 -11.12
C LEU A 358 -2.28 8.07 -11.95
N PRO A 359 -2.86 9.22 -11.54
CA PRO A 359 -2.64 10.49 -12.24
C PRO A 359 -1.16 10.85 -12.32
N PHE A 360 -0.73 11.33 -13.49
CA PHE A 360 0.61 11.87 -13.71
C PHE A 360 0.50 13.37 -14.03
N PRO A 361 0.72 14.27 -13.06
CA PRO A 361 0.43 15.70 -13.21
C PRO A 361 1.55 16.51 -13.89
N TYR A 362 2.61 15.86 -14.37
CA TYR A 362 3.80 16.52 -14.89
C TYR A 362 3.83 16.50 -16.43
N PRO A 363 4.47 17.47 -17.09
CA PRO A 363 4.82 17.37 -18.50
C PRO A 363 5.70 16.16 -18.78
N LEU A 364 5.60 15.56 -19.96
CA LEU A 364 6.54 14.54 -20.40
C LEU A 364 7.92 15.16 -20.69
N ALA A 365 8.97 14.34 -20.75
CA ALA A 365 10.34 14.79 -20.93
C ALA A 365 10.59 15.58 -22.24
N ASP A 366 9.76 15.36 -23.26
CA ASP A 366 9.77 16.09 -24.52
C ASP A 366 8.93 17.40 -24.49
N GLY A 367 8.41 17.77 -23.32
CA GLY A 367 7.60 18.96 -23.11
C GLY A 367 6.13 18.80 -23.46
N ARG A 368 5.68 17.60 -23.88
CA ARG A 368 4.26 17.36 -24.14
C ARG A 368 3.44 17.53 -22.87
N LEU A 369 2.34 18.26 -23.02
CA LEU A 369 1.24 18.33 -22.07
C LEU A 369 0.13 17.37 -22.54
N PRO A 370 -0.75 16.89 -21.64
CA PRO A 370 -1.91 16.13 -22.07
C PRO A 370 -2.76 17.01 -23.00
N GLY A 371 -3.36 16.39 -24.01
CA GLY A 371 -4.26 17.09 -24.92
C GLY A 371 -5.46 17.69 -24.18
N PRO A 372 -6.19 18.63 -24.81
CA PRO A 372 -7.38 19.23 -24.22
C PRO A 372 -8.35 18.17 -23.67
N GLY A 373 -8.78 18.34 -22.42
CA GLY A 373 -9.71 17.43 -21.75
C GLY A 373 -9.14 16.06 -21.33
N LYS A 374 -7.84 15.85 -21.48
CA LYS A 374 -7.16 14.61 -21.07
C LYS A 374 -6.22 14.88 -19.90
N ARG A 375 -5.81 13.81 -19.24
CA ARG A 375 -4.74 13.79 -18.24
C ARG A 375 -3.73 12.72 -18.63
N PHE A 376 -2.51 12.86 -18.17
CA PHE A 376 -1.60 11.73 -18.17
C PHE A 376 -1.89 10.82 -16.99
N GLU A 377 -1.73 9.52 -17.19
CA GLU A 377 -1.77 8.51 -16.15
C GLU A 377 -0.52 7.63 -16.31
N TYR A 378 0.12 7.30 -15.19
CA TYR A 378 1.22 6.34 -15.17
C TYR A 378 0.72 5.00 -14.63
N ARG A 379 1.23 3.92 -15.21
CA ARG A 379 0.95 2.56 -14.73
C ARG A 379 1.77 2.29 -13.47
N VAL A 380 1.11 1.91 -12.39
CA VAL A 380 1.77 1.67 -11.10
C VAL A 380 2.67 0.43 -11.21
N PRO A 381 3.97 0.51 -10.87
CA PRO A 381 4.90 -0.60 -10.97
C PRO A 381 4.79 -1.56 -9.77
N ALA A 382 3.60 -2.14 -9.57
CA ALA A 382 3.34 -3.10 -8.50
C ALA A 382 2.54 -4.30 -9.05
N ALA A 383 2.95 -5.52 -8.69
CA ALA A 383 2.47 -6.76 -9.33
C ALA A 383 1.39 -7.50 -8.54
N GLY A 384 1.09 -7.09 -7.31
CA GLY A 384 0.22 -7.87 -6.44
C GLY A 384 0.77 -9.29 -6.23
N ALA A 385 -0.09 -10.30 -6.35
CA ALA A 385 0.26 -11.71 -6.10
C ALA A 385 1.36 -12.25 -7.03
N ASP A 386 1.61 -11.61 -8.18
CA ASP A 386 2.68 -12.02 -9.10
C ASP A 386 4.08 -11.85 -8.49
N THR A 387 4.25 -10.95 -7.52
CA THR A 387 5.51 -10.82 -6.77
C THR A 387 5.82 -12.10 -5.99
N ALA A 388 4.81 -12.67 -5.31
CA ALA A 388 4.92 -13.94 -4.59
C ALA A 388 5.14 -15.11 -5.55
N ASN A 389 4.40 -15.17 -6.67
CA ASN A 389 4.56 -16.23 -7.66
C ASN A 389 5.98 -16.25 -8.26
N LYS A 390 6.53 -15.08 -8.58
CA LYS A 390 7.88 -14.94 -9.14
C LYS A 390 8.98 -15.28 -8.14
N LEU A 391 8.80 -14.89 -6.86
CA LEU A 391 9.74 -15.23 -5.80
C LEU A 391 9.77 -16.74 -5.53
N GLN A 392 8.59 -17.39 -5.54
CA GLN A 392 8.47 -18.84 -5.34
C GLN A 392 9.02 -19.65 -6.52
N ASN A 393 8.83 -19.17 -7.75
CA ASN A 393 9.25 -19.85 -8.96
C ASN A 393 9.61 -18.84 -10.05
N GLU A 394 10.87 -18.86 -10.45
CA GLU A 394 11.46 -17.94 -11.41
C GLU A 394 10.81 -17.99 -12.82
N HIS A 395 10.04 -19.03 -13.13
CA HIS A 395 9.37 -19.22 -14.42
C HIS A 395 7.90 -18.76 -14.46
N MET A 396 7.29 -18.42 -13.33
CA MET A 396 5.84 -18.11 -13.26
C MET A 396 5.45 -16.75 -13.85
N VAL A 397 6.34 -15.76 -13.76
CA VAL A 397 6.10 -14.40 -14.24
C VAL A 397 7.30 -13.95 -15.07
N GLU A 398 7.06 -13.31 -16.21
CA GLU A 398 8.14 -12.84 -17.08
C GLU A 398 8.94 -11.70 -16.41
N SER A 399 10.27 -11.78 -16.47
CA SER A 399 11.12 -10.68 -16.00
C SER A 399 11.03 -9.48 -16.96
N ASN A 400 11.25 -8.27 -16.45
CA ASN A 400 11.30 -7.01 -17.21
C ASN A 400 9.99 -6.49 -17.82
N GLY A 401 8.85 -7.18 -17.66
CA GLY A 401 7.57 -6.70 -18.20
C GLY A 401 7.18 -5.29 -17.74
N MET A 402 7.52 -4.93 -16.49
CA MET A 402 7.27 -3.58 -15.94
C MET A 402 8.15 -2.48 -16.52
N ILE A 403 9.29 -2.80 -17.14
CA ILE A 403 10.17 -1.80 -17.78
C ILE A 403 9.45 -1.14 -18.97
N ALA A 404 8.54 -1.87 -19.61
CA ALA A 404 7.72 -1.37 -20.71
C ALA A 404 6.53 -0.51 -20.26
N PHE A 405 6.38 -0.23 -18.96
CA PHE A 405 5.28 0.61 -18.48
C PHE A 405 5.52 2.05 -18.88
N GLU A 406 4.54 2.62 -19.59
CA GLU A 406 4.59 3.99 -20.08
C GLU A 406 3.48 4.84 -19.49
N VAL A 407 3.75 6.14 -19.40
CA VAL A 407 2.72 7.14 -19.16
C VAL A 407 1.81 7.18 -20.39
N ARG A 408 0.50 7.02 -20.16
CA ARG A 408 -0.52 7.12 -21.20
C ARG A 408 -1.31 8.40 -21.06
N GLU A 409 -1.91 8.82 -22.16
CA GLU A 409 -2.91 9.88 -22.14
C GLU A 409 -4.29 9.26 -21.94
N TYR A 410 -5.03 9.77 -20.97
CA TYR A 410 -6.34 9.27 -20.58
C TYR A 410 -7.34 10.42 -20.48
N GLY A 411 -8.40 10.37 -21.28
CA GLY A 411 -9.52 11.30 -21.21
C GLY A 411 -10.79 10.52 -20.88
N ASN A 412 -11.41 10.83 -19.74
CA ASN A 412 -12.74 10.31 -19.44
C ASN A 412 -13.65 11.51 -19.13
N ILE A 413 -13.83 12.36 -20.13
CA ILE A 413 -14.96 13.29 -20.13
C ILE A 413 -16.12 12.54 -20.77
N ARG A 414 -16.97 11.93 -19.93
CA ARG A 414 -18.06 11.08 -20.41
C ARG A 414 -19.27 11.93 -20.75
N ILE A 415 -19.66 11.95 -22.02
CA ILE A 415 -21.03 12.34 -22.41
C ILE A 415 -21.98 11.19 -22.12
N HIS A 416 -23.04 11.48 -21.38
CA HIS A 416 -24.16 10.56 -21.21
C HIS A 416 -24.83 10.36 -22.58
N GLY A 417 -24.77 9.14 -23.13
CA GLY A 417 -25.26 8.82 -24.47
C GLY A 417 -24.18 8.63 -25.55
N LYS A 418 -22.89 8.68 -25.20
CA LYS A 418 -21.79 8.39 -26.15
C LYS A 418 -21.94 7.05 -26.87
N ALA A 419 -22.34 5.98 -26.17
CA ALA A 419 -22.57 4.67 -26.80
C ALA A 419 -23.71 4.69 -27.82
N ILE A 420 -24.78 5.47 -27.56
CA ILE A 420 -25.86 5.71 -28.52
C ILE A 420 -25.30 6.44 -29.75
N ALA A 421 -24.56 7.52 -29.53
CA ALA A 421 -23.98 8.29 -30.64
C ALA A 421 -23.03 7.44 -31.50
N LEU A 422 -22.16 6.64 -30.87
CA LEU A 422 -21.29 5.69 -31.58
C LEU A 422 -22.08 4.68 -32.40
N ARG A 423 -23.14 4.11 -31.81
CA ARG A 423 -24.00 3.17 -32.52
C ARG A 423 -24.69 3.82 -33.72
N LEU A 424 -25.27 5.01 -33.56
CA LEU A 424 -25.93 5.73 -34.66
C LEU A 424 -24.96 6.07 -35.79
N VAL A 425 -23.75 6.52 -35.42
CA VAL A 425 -22.66 6.74 -36.36
C VAL A 425 -22.33 5.45 -37.15
N GLN A 426 -22.22 4.31 -36.48
CA GLN A 426 -21.96 3.00 -37.11
C GLN A 426 -23.11 2.55 -38.03
N ASP A 427 -24.35 2.87 -37.64
CA ASP A 427 -25.55 2.62 -38.44
C ASP A 427 -25.69 3.59 -39.63
N GLY A 428 -24.75 4.52 -39.81
CA GLY A 428 -24.69 5.39 -40.96
C GLY A 428 -25.42 6.72 -40.80
N TYR A 429 -25.69 7.18 -39.57
CA TYR A 429 -26.16 8.55 -39.33
C TYR A 429 -25.03 9.58 -39.43
N SER A 430 -25.41 10.83 -39.73
CA SER A 430 -24.62 12.00 -39.35
C SER A 430 -25.17 12.51 -38.02
N VAL A 431 -24.31 12.76 -37.03
CA VAL A 431 -24.72 12.96 -35.63
C VAL A 431 -24.25 14.31 -35.10
N CYS A 432 -25.18 15.06 -34.49
CA CYS A 432 -24.83 16.19 -33.64
C CYS A 432 -24.81 15.74 -32.17
N ILE A 433 -23.68 15.93 -31.52
CA ILE A 433 -23.52 15.72 -30.07
C ILE A 433 -23.89 17.00 -29.34
N ASN A 434 -24.78 16.88 -28.35
CA ASN A 434 -25.20 17.98 -27.50
C ASN A 434 -24.95 17.66 -26.02
N ASP A 435 -24.44 18.64 -25.31
CA ASP A 435 -24.39 18.70 -23.85
C ASP A 435 -24.46 20.18 -23.41
N ILE A 436 -24.51 20.42 -22.10
CA ILE A 436 -24.55 21.77 -21.52
C ILE A 436 -23.27 22.56 -21.84
N PRO A 437 -23.32 23.91 -21.89
CA PRO A 437 -22.14 24.73 -22.22
C PRO A 437 -20.91 24.51 -21.35
N SER A 438 -21.07 24.15 -20.08
CA SER A 438 -19.95 23.81 -19.19
C SER A 438 -19.25 22.49 -19.54
N SER A 439 -19.83 21.70 -20.45
CA SER A 439 -19.30 20.42 -20.93
C SER A 439 -18.69 20.55 -22.34
N GLN A 440 -18.32 21.76 -22.80
CA GLN A 440 -17.77 21.97 -24.15
C GLN A 440 -16.58 21.04 -24.46
N ASP A 441 -15.65 20.88 -23.52
CA ASP A 441 -14.50 19.98 -23.69
C ASP A 441 -14.93 18.51 -23.87
N ALA A 442 -16.03 18.09 -23.22
CA ALA A 442 -16.62 16.76 -23.39
C ALA A 442 -17.16 16.55 -24.80
N ILE A 443 -17.83 17.59 -25.31
CA ILE A 443 -18.44 17.62 -26.64
C ILE A 443 -17.35 17.47 -27.68
N ASP A 444 -16.31 18.31 -27.60
CA ASP A 444 -15.22 18.31 -28.58
C ASP A 444 -14.47 16.98 -28.57
N ALA A 445 -14.14 16.46 -27.38
CA ALA A 445 -13.47 15.15 -27.25
C ALA A 445 -14.31 14.00 -27.82
N THR A 446 -15.63 14.01 -27.59
CA THR A 446 -16.53 12.97 -28.13
C THR A 446 -16.65 13.08 -29.64
N VAL A 447 -16.72 14.30 -30.19
CA VAL A 447 -16.74 14.53 -31.64
C VAL A 447 -15.46 14.00 -32.30
N ASP A 448 -14.29 14.30 -31.73
CA ASP A 448 -13.01 13.83 -32.25
C ASP A 448 -12.91 12.30 -32.25
N GLU A 449 -13.32 11.67 -31.16
CA GLU A 449 -13.30 10.21 -31.02
C GLU A 449 -14.24 9.54 -32.04
N LEU A 450 -15.49 9.99 -32.13
CA LEU A 450 -16.45 9.45 -33.07
C LEU A 450 -16.03 9.71 -34.52
N SER A 451 -15.48 10.88 -34.81
CA SER A 451 -14.95 11.21 -36.14
C SER A 451 -13.79 10.30 -36.55
N THR A 452 -12.98 9.86 -35.58
CA THR A 452 -11.86 8.94 -35.82
C THR A 452 -12.35 7.51 -36.04
N ALA A 453 -13.35 7.05 -35.28
CA ALA A 453 -13.89 5.69 -35.35
C ALA A 453 -14.51 5.33 -36.73
N ILE A 454 -14.85 6.33 -37.55
CA ILE A 454 -15.50 6.15 -38.86
C ILE A 454 -14.48 6.19 -40.01
N ARG A 455 -13.22 6.59 -39.78
CA ARG A 455 -12.22 6.68 -40.85
C ARG A 455 -11.93 5.29 -41.42
N GLN A 456 -12.51 4.96 -42.57
CA GLN A 456 -12.12 3.77 -43.32
C GLN A 456 -10.72 3.97 -43.93
N PRO A 457 -9.87 2.93 -44.03
CA PRO A 457 -8.48 3.07 -44.47
C PRO A 457 -8.27 3.49 -45.93
N ALA A 458 -9.33 3.64 -46.75
CA ALA A 458 -9.18 3.96 -48.16
C ALA A 458 -10.50 4.48 -48.75
N GLN A 459 -10.78 5.79 -48.64
CA GLN A 459 -11.39 6.61 -49.72
C GLN A 459 -11.63 8.06 -49.26
N ASP A 460 -11.10 8.98 -50.07
CA ASP A 460 -11.37 10.41 -50.25
C ASP A 460 -11.08 11.40 -49.10
N GLU A 461 -10.01 12.18 -49.29
CA GLU A 461 -9.47 13.23 -48.39
C GLU A 461 -10.36 14.48 -48.17
N ILE A 462 -11.61 14.53 -48.64
CA ILE A 462 -12.47 15.73 -48.52
C ILE A 462 -13.96 15.39 -48.36
N ALA A 463 -14.32 14.48 -47.45
CA ALA A 463 -15.72 14.35 -47.02
C ALA A 463 -16.00 15.26 -45.79
N PRO A 464 -17.08 16.05 -45.77
CA PRO A 464 -17.44 16.86 -44.60
C PRO A 464 -17.71 15.99 -43.37
N SER A 465 -17.35 16.50 -42.18
CA SER A 465 -17.49 15.74 -40.93
C SER A 465 -18.93 15.30 -40.71
N ARG A 466 -19.11 13.98 -40.53
CA ARG A 466 -20.40 13.37 -40.20
C ARG A 466 -20.77 13.53 -38.73
N VAL A 467 -19.87 14.08 -37.91
CA VAL A 467 -20.10 14.31 -36.49
C VAL A 467 -19.76 15.76 -36.16
N ILE A 468 -20.69 16.46 -35.49
CA ILE A 468 -20.48 17.82 -34.99
C ILE A 468 -20.86 17.91 -33.51
N GLY A 469 -20.37 18.93 -32.82
CA GLY A 469 -20.68 19.19 -31.42
C GLY A 469 -21.31 20.57 -31.25
N LEU A 470 -22.42 20.66 -30.51
CA LEU A 470 -23.11 21.91 -30.22
C LEU A 470 -23.54 21.98 -28.75
N ALA A 471 -23.01 22.97 -28.03
CA ALA A 471 -23.43 23.27 -26.67
C ALA A 471 -24.82 23.92 -26.63
N ALA A 472 -25.73 23.32 -25.87
CA ALA A 472 -27.06 23.87 -25.59
C ALA A 472 -27.63 23.23 -24.33
N ASP A 473 -28.24 24.05 -23.47
CA ASP A 473 -29.00 23.59 -22.33
C ASP A 473 -30.44 23.24 -22.77
N VAL A 474 -30.82 21.97 -22.62
CA VAL A 474 -32.13 21.45 -23.02
C VAL A 474 -33.30 22.12 -22.27
N THR A 475 -33.07 22.69 -21.09
CA THR A 475 -34.10 23.41 -20.33
C THR A 475 -34.50 24.75 -20.96
N SER A 476 -33.70 25.23 -21.92
CA SER A 476 -33.91 26.46 -22.69
C SER A 476 -34.41 26.17 -24.10
N SER A 477 -35.68 26.47 -24.38
CA SER A 477 -36.28 26.23 -25.71
C SER A 477 -35.57 26.98 -26.82
N THR A 478 -35.08 28.20 -26.57
CA THR A 478 -34.35 28.99 -27.56
C THR A 478 -32.98 28.39 -27.91
N GLN A 479 -32.30 27.79 -26.92
CA GLN A 479 -31.04 27.08 -27.19
C GLN A 479 -31.27 25.77 -27.95
N VAL A 480 -32.33 25.03 -27.64
CA VAL A 480 -32.71 23.81 -28.38
C VAL A 480 -33.15 24.15 -29.81
N GLU A 481 -33.84 25.27 -30.03
CA GLU A 481 -34.24 25.72 -31.36
C GLU A 481 -33.01 26.05 -32.20
N ARG A 482 -32.03 26.77 -31.62
CA ARG A 482 -30.73 27.00 -32.25
C ARG A 482 -30.00 25.70 -32.54
N LEU A 483 -29.95 24.77 -31.58
CA LEU A 483 -29.32 23.46 -31.73
C LEU A 483 -29.88 22.71 -32.94
N VAL A 484 -31.21 22.61 -33.06
CA VAL A 484 -31.88 21.95 -34.18
C VAL A 484 -31.57 22.65 -35.50
N LYS A 485 -31.71 23.98 -35.53
CA LYS A 485 -31.44 24.78 -36.74
C LYS A 485 -30.00 24.60 -37.24
N GLU A 486 -29.02 24.78 -36.37
CA GLU A 486 -27.60 24.65 -36.73
C GLU A 486 -27.25 23.21 -37.13
N THR A 487 -27.87 22.21 -36.50
CA THR A 487 -27.69 20.80 -36.90
C THR A 487 -28.16 20.59 -38.33
N VAL A 488 -29.33 21.12 -38.69
CA VAL A 488 -29.86 20.98 -40.05
C VAL A 488 -29.03 21.73 -41.08
N GLU A 489 -28.57 22.93 -40.74
CA GLU A 489 -27.68 23.73 -41.61
C GLU A 489 -26.34 23.01 -41.89
N LYS A 490 -25.80 22.27 -40.91
CA LYS A 490 -24.48 21.63 -41.00
C LYS A 490 -24.53 20.20 -41.52
N LEU A 491 -25.55 19.41 -41.17
CA LEU A 491 -25.64 17.97 -41.45
C LEU A 491 -26.76 17.59 -42.42
N GLY A 492 -27.67 18.51 -42.76
CA GLY A 492 -28.84 18.23 -43.58
C GLY A 492 -30.10 17.88 -42.79
N PRO A 493 -31.15 17.34 -43.44
CA PRO A 493 -32.46 17.14 -42.84
C PRO A 493 -32.42 16.38 -41.50
N LEU A 494 -33.13 16.89 -40.48
CA LEU A 494 -33.25 16.20 -39.20
C LEU A 494 -34.16 14.98 -39.35
N THR A 495 -33.58 13.78 -39.23
CA THR A 495 -34.33 12.50 -39.33
C THR A 495 -34.62 11.85 -37.99
N LEU A 496 -33.77 12.11 -37.00
CA LEU A 496 -33.81 11.49 -35.67
C LEU A 496 -33.50 12.53 -34.58
N MET A 497 -34.32 12.55 -33.53
CA MET A 497 -34.00 13.25 -32.27
C MET A 497 -33.94 12.24 -31.13
N VAL A 498 -32.84 12.23 -30.37
CA VAL A 498 -32.72 11.43 -29.15
C VAL A 498 -32.60 12.36 -27.94
N ALA A 499 -33.71 12.58 -27.24
CA ALA A 499 -33.77 13.35 -26.00
C ALA A 499 -33.25 12.50 -24.82
N ASN A 500 -31.93 12.34 -24.74
CA ASN A 500 -31.25 11.51 -23.74
C ASN A 500 -30.95 12.22 -22.41
N ALA A 501 -30.73 13.54 -22.45
CA ALA A 501 -30.30 14.32 -21.30
C ALA A 501 -31.23 14.12 -20.08
N GLY A 502 -30.64 13.95 -18.90
CA GLY A 502 -31.38 13.78 -17.67
C GLY A 502 -30.49 13.72 -16.43
N ILE A 503 -31.08 14.07 -15.29
CA ILE A 503 -30.46 14.00 -13.97
C ILE A 503 -31.28 13.09 -13.05
N ALA A 504 -30.62 12.50 -12.07
CA ALA A 504 -31.25 11.71 -11.01
C ALA A 504 -30.98 12.34 -9.66
N GLN A 505 -31.91 12.14 -8.73
CA GLN A 505 -31.80 12.61 -7.36
C GLN A 505 -32.07 11.43 -6.43
N VAL A 506 -31.16 11.18 -5.48
CA VAL A 506 -31.34 10.19 -4.41
C VAL A 506 -31.68 10.90 -3.12
N LYS A 507 -32.96 10.90 -2.75
CA LYS A 507 -33.44 11.52 -1.52
C LYS A 507 -34.76 10.92 -1.04
N PRO A 508 -34.92 10.63 0.27
CA PRO A 508 -36.22 10.29 0.83
C PRO A 508 -37.24 11.42 0.55
N LEU A 509 -38.48 11.07 0.21
CA LEU A 509 -39.50 12.04 -0.23
C LEU A 509 -39.72 13.20 0.76
N LEU A 510 -39.65 12.94 2.07
CA LEU A 510 -39.84 13.97 3.10
C LEU A 510 -38.66 14.95 3.22
N ALA A 511 -37.53 14.66 2.59
CA ALA A 511 -36.33 15.52 2.58
C ALA A 511 -36.15 16.27 1.24
N VAL A 512 -37.01 16.00 0.25
CA VAL A 512 -37.01 16.69 -1.05
C VAL A 512 -37.44 18.14 -0.86
N THR A 513 -36.68 19.07 -1.45
CA THR A 513 -37.01 20.51 -1.47
C THR A 513 -37.75 20.90 -2.75
N GLU A 514 -38.30 22.11 -2.80
CA GLU A 514 -38.89 22.65 -4.04
C GLU A 514 -37.84 22.79 -5.16
N GLU A 515 -36.63 23.26 -4.82
CA GLU A 515 -35.52 23.38 -5.76
C GLU A 515 -35.12 22.02 -6.37
N ASP A 516 -35.15 20.95 -5.56
CA ASP A 516 -34.91 19.59 -6.05
C ASP A 516 -35.95 19.18 -7.11
N ILE A 517 -37.22 19.50 -6.86
CA ILE A 517 -38.33 19.21 -7.79
C ILE A 517 -38.16 20.03 -9.07
N ASP A 518 -37.93 21.33 -8.93
CA ASP A 518 -37.78 22.26 -10.05
C ASP A 518 -36.62 21.84 -10.95
N SER A 519 -35.48 21.47 -10.37
CA SER A 519 -34.30 21.01 -11.10
C SER A 519 -34.59 19.75 -11.92
N VAL A 520 -35.11 18.69 -11.27
CA VAL A 520 -35.38 17.41 -11.93
C VAL A 520 -36.46 17.57 -13.01
N MET A 521 -37.53 18.31 -12.75
CA MET A 521 -38.62 18.51 -13.71
C MET A 521 -38.19 19.42 -14.86
N SER A 522 -37.37 20.44 -14.61
CA SER A 522 -36.83 21.33 -15.64
C SER A 522 -35.98 20.54 -16.65
N VAL A 523 -35.10 19.66 -16.18
CA VAL A 523 -34.26 18.85 -17.07
C VAL A 523 -35.04 17.69 -17.69
N ASN A 524 -35.63 16.82 -16.87
CA ASN A 524 -36.15 15.53 -17.34
C ASN A 524 -37.50 15.63 -18.04
N VAL A 525 -38.29 16.68 -17.78
CA VAL A 525 -39.63 16.85 -18.39
C VAL A 525 -39.63 18.01 -19.37
N LYS A 526 -39.29 19.22 -18.92
CA LYS A 526 -39.27 20.40 -19.80
C LYS A 526 -38.18 20.26 -20.87
N GLY A 527 -37.01 19.72 -20.54
CA GLY A 527 -35.96 19.42 -21.53
C GLY A 527 -36.43 18.47 -22.63
N VAL A 528 -37.02 17.33 -22.26
CA VAL A 528 -37.59 16.36 -23.21
C VAL A 528 -38.69 17.00 -24.06
N PHE A 529 -39.59 17.77 -23.44
CA PHE A 529 -40.65 18.49 -24.14
C PHE A 529 -40.09 19.48 -25.18
N ASN A 530 -39.07 20.27 -24.82
CA ASN A 530 -38.41 21.18 -25.75
C ASN A 530 -37.80 20.40 -26.94
N CYS A 531 -37.06 19.32 -26.66
CA CYS A 531 -36.45 18.48 -27.68
C CYS A 531 -37.49 17.87 -28.63
N TYR A 532 -38.56 17.29 -28.07
CA TYR A 532 -39.64 16.67 -28.85
C TYR A 532 -40.34 17.68 -29.76
N THR A 533 -40.76 18.82 -29.20
CA THR A 533 -41.57 19.79 -29.93
C THR A 533 -40.77 20.52 -31.01
N LEU A 534 -39.51 20.88 -30.74
CA LEU A 534 -38.66 21.58 -31.71
C LEU A 534 -38.16 20.66 -32.83
N ALA A 535 -37.85 19.40 -32.52
CA ALA A 535 -37.58 18.40 -33.54
C ALA A 535 -38.80 18.14 -34.43
N ALA A 536 -39.98 17.96 -33.84
CA ALA A 536 -41.21 17.73 -34.59
C ALA A 536 -41.55 18.92 -35.51
N ARG A 537 -41.44 20.16 -35.02
CA ARG A 537 -41.64 21.36 -35.85
C ARG A 537 -40.67 21.41 -37.03
N GLN A 538 -39.40 21.09 -36.80
CA GLN A 538 -38.40 21.03 -37.87
C GLN A 538 -38.73 19.92 -38.89
N MET A 539 -39.07 18.72 -38.43
CA MET A 539 -39.45 17.59 -39.28
C MET A 539 -40.69 17.90 -40.14
N ILE A 540 -41.71 18.54 -39.56
CA ILE A 540 -42.90 18.98 -40.29
C ILE A 540 -42.54 20.04 -41.34
N ALA A 541 -41.70 21.01 -40.98
CA ALA A 541 -41.26 22.07 -41.88
C ALA A 541 -40.43 21.53 -43.07
N GLN A 542 -39.70 20.43 -42.88
CA GLN A 542 -38.92 19.77 -43.94
C GLN A 542 -39.78 18.98 -44.94
N GLY A 543 -41.04 18.67 -44.61
CA GLY A 543 -41.96 17.95 -45.50
C GLY A 543 -41.86 16.43 -45.40
N ASP A 544 -42.30 15.73 -46.45
CA ASP A 544 -42.38 14.27 -46.46
C ASP A 544 -41.00 13.61 -46.23
N PRO A 545 -40.86 12.65 -45.30
CA PRO A 545 -39.57 12.07 -44.93
C PRO A 545 -38.86 11.35 -46.08
N THR A 546 -39.61 10.78 -47.02
CA THR A 546 -39.03 10.07 -48.18
C THR A 546 -38.45 11.08 -49.17
N GLU A 547 -39.16 12.18 -49.43
CA GLU A 547 -38.69 13.24 -50.34
C GLU A 547 -37.56 14.07 -49.71
N ALA A 548 -37.69 14.42 -48.43
CA ALA A 548 -36.75 15.31 -47.76
C ALA A 548 -35.44 14.62 -47.40
N ALA A 549 -35.48 13.35 -46.97
CA ALA A 549 -34.32 12.68 -46.38
C ALA A 549 -34.13 11.21 -46.81
N GLY A 550 -35.00 10.68 -47.68
CA GLY A 550 -34.91 9.28 -48.14
C GLY A 550 -35.25 8.24 -47.07
N VAL A 551 -35.95 8.62 -46.00
CA VAL A 551 -36.37 7.71 -44.92
C VAL A 551 -37.88 7.47 -44.93
N GLY A 552 -38.33 6.32 -44.39
CA GLY A 552 -39.76 5.97 -44.35
C GLY A 552 -40.55 6.79 -43.33
N THR A 553 -39.95 7.00 -42.16
CA THR A 553 -40.51 7.83 -41.08
C THR A 553 -39.43 8.67 -40.42
N TYR A 554 -39.81 9.85 -39.93
CA TYR A 554 -38.99 10.57 -38.97
C TYR A 554 -39.17 9.98 -37.56
N LYS A 555 -38.18 10.15 -36.68
CA LYS A 555 -38.18 9.48 -35.38
C LYS A 555 -37.77 10.39 -34.23
N ILE A 556 -38.52 10.33 -33.14
CA ILE A 556 -38.21 11.03 -31.89
C ILE A 556 -38.17 10.00 -30.76
N LEU A 557 -37.05 9.97 -30.04
CA LEU A 557 -36.79 9.02 -28.96
C LEU A 557 -36.50 9.75 -27.65
N GLY A 558 -37.17 9.37 -26.56
CA GLY A 558 -36.89 9.90 -25.22
C GLY A 558 -36.25 8.87 -24.29
N ALA A 559 -35.37 9.34 -23.41
CA ALA A 559 -34.84 8.53 -22.31
C ALA A 559 -35.84 8.48 -21.13
N ALA A 560 -36.57 7.37 -21.02
CA ALA A 560 -37.33 7.02 -19.83
C ALA A 560 -36.42 6.29 -18.81
N SER A 561 -36.94 5.30 -18.09
CA SER A 561 -36.21 4.41 -17.17
C SER A 561 -37.18 3.31 -16.71
N ILE A 562 -36.71 2.19 -16.17
CA ILE A 562 -37.57 1.23 -15.45
C ILE A 562 -38.47 1.91 -14.39
N VAL A 563 -38.05 3.03 -13.82
CA VAL A 563 -38.85 3.77 -12.84
C VAL A 563 -40.08 4.46 -13.43
N SER A 564 -40.19 4.58 -14.77
CA SER A 564 -41.42 5.02 -15.46
C SER A 564 -42.52 3.95 -15.48
N HIS A 565 -42.20 2.73 -15.04
CA HIS A 565 -43.14 1.62 -14.89
C HIS A 565 -43.34 1.24 -13.42
N LYS A 566 -42.29 1.30 -12.61
CA LYS A 566 -42.35 1.03 -11.17
C LYS A 566 -41.41 1.95 -10.38
N PRO A 567 -41.93 2.88 -9.55
CA PRO A 567 -41.09 3.81 -8.81
C PRO A 567 -40.26 3.09 -7.74
N PHE A 568 -39.07 3.63 -7.45
CA PHE A 568 -38.19 3.11 -6.39
C PHE A 568 -38.14 4.08 -5.19
N PRO A 569 -38.05 3.55 -3.95
CA PRO A 569 -37.80 4.37 -2.77
C PRO A 569 -36.56 5.25 -2.97
N THR A 570 -36.59 6.46 -2.43
CA THR A 570 -35.52 7.49 -2.55
C THR A 570 -35.29 8.06 -3.96
N LEU A 571 -35.97 7.55 -4.99
CA LEU A 571 -35.95 8.08 -6.36
C LEU A 571 -37.32 8.67 -6.75
N GLY A 572 -38.07 9.24 -5.79
CA GLY A 572 -39.48 9.59 -5.99
C GLY A 572 -39.73 10.63 -7.09
N VAL A 573 -39.07 11.79 -7.01
CA VAL A 573 -39.19 12.86 -8.01
C VAL A 573 -38.64 12.41 -9.37
N TYR A 574 -37.50 11.71 -9.37
CA TYR A 574 -36.94 11.12 -10.58
C TYR A 574 -37.93 10.16 -11.25
N SER A 575 -38.57 9.28 -10.47
CA SER A 575 -39.61 8.36 -10.97
C SER A 575 -40.77 9.15 -11.58
N ALA A 576 -41.31 10.14 -10.88
CA ALA A 576 -42.39 10.99 -11.40
C ALA A 576 -42.01 11.65 -12.74
N SER A 577 -40.78 12.18 -12.84
CA SER A 577 -40.29 12.79 -14.09
C SER A 577 -40.23 11.80 -15.25
N LYS A 578 -39.82 10.55 -15.02
CA LYS A 578 -39.75 9.51 -16.06
C LYS A 578 -41.13 8.94 -16.43
N TRP A 579 -42.09 8.93 -15.50
CA TRP A 579 -43.51 8.70 -15.84
C TRP A 579 -44.05 9.80 -16.76
N ALA A 580 -43.70 11.06 -16.52
CA ALA A 580 -44.09 12.16 -17.39
C ALA A 580 -43.51 12.01 -18.81
N VAL A 581 -42.25 11.58 -18.96
CA VAL A 581 -41.65 11.27 -20.28
C VAL A 581 -42.47 10.22 -21.03
N ARG A 582 -42.91 9.15 -20.35
CA ARG A 582 -43.76 8.12 -20.94
C ARG A 582 -45.10 8.67 -21.42
N GLY A 583 -45.77 9.51 -20.61
CA GLY A 583 -47.02 10.18 -20.99
C GLY A 583 -46.85 11.12 -22.19
N LEU A 584 -45.80 11.96 -22.17
CA LEU A 584 -45.48 12.88 -23.27
C LEU A 584 -45.19 12.13 -24.57
N THR A 585 -44.49 11.00 -24.50
CA THR A 585 -44.20 10.13 -25.64
C THR A 585 -45.47 9.61 -26.29
N GLN A 586 -46.43 9.12 -25.49
CA GLN A 586 -47.70 8.62 -26.00
C GLN A 586 -48.55 9.72 -26.64
N ALA A 587 -48.65 10.89 -25.99
CA ALA A 587 -49.38 12.03 -26.52
C ALA A 587 -48.80 12.51 -27.86
N MET A 588 -47.48 12.74 -27.91
CA MET A 588 -46.80 13.19 -29.13
C MET A 588 -46.87 12.14 -30.25
N ALA A 589 -46.82 10.84 -29.95
CA ALA A 589 -46.99 9.80 -30.96
C ALA A 589 -48.35 9.89 -31.68
N MET A 590 -49.43 10.14 -30.92
CA MET A 590 -50.78 10.29 -31.49
C MET A 590 -50.89 11.54 -32.35
N GLU A 591 -50.34 12.66 -31.88
CA GLU A 591 -50.42 13.95 -32.57
C GLU A 591 -49.54 14.00 -33.82
N MET A 592 -48.37 13.35 -33.80
CA MET A 592 -47.38 13.45 -34.88
C MET A 592 -47.51 12.36 -35.96
N ALA A 593 -48.35 11.35 -35.74
CA ALA A 593 -48.60 10.28 -36.71
C ALA A 593 -49.05 10.77 -38.12
N PRO A 594 -49.94 11.79 -38.26
CA PRO A 594 -50.31 12.33 -39.56
C PRO A 594 -49.14 12.91 -40.36
N HIS A 595 -48.03 13.24 -39.69
CA HIS A 595 -46.82 13.79 -40.27
C HIS A 595 -45.74 12.74 -40.54
N LYS A 596 -46.05 11.44 -40.40
CA LYS A 596 -45.09 10.32 -40.53
C LYS A 596 -43.90 10.44 -39.55
N ILE A 597 -44.16 10.94 -38.35
CA ILE A 597 -43.19 10.99 -37.25
C ILE A 597 -43.58 9.95 -36.21
N THR A 598 -42.68 9.01 -35.93
CA THR A 598 -42.82 8.06 -34.82
C THR A 598 -42.21 8.66 -33.55
N VAL A 599 -42.88 8.46 -32.41
CA VAL A 599 -42.39 8.95 -31.12
C VAL A 599 -42.38 7.80 -30.12
N ASN A 600 -41.20 7.41 -29.65
CA ASN A 600 -41.03 6.32 -28.71
C ASN A 600 -40.10 6.73 -27.56
N ALA A 601 -40.00 5.89 -26.54
CA ALA A 601 -39.04 6.03 -25.47
C ALA A 601 -38.36 4.68 -25.20
N TYR A 602 -37.16 4.73 -24.64
CA TYR A 602 -36.46 3.56 -24.12
C TYR A 602 -36.34 3.69 -22.61
N ALA A 603 -36.52 2.58 -21.90
CA ALA A 603 -36.51 2.50 -20.44
C ALA A 603 -35.38 1.57 -19.97
N PRO A 604 -34.18 2.11 -19.72
CA PRO A 604 -33.07 1.34 -19.19
C PRO A 604 -33.29 0.90 -17.74
N GLY A 605 -32.70 -0.24 -17.41
CA GLY A 605 -32.56 -0.75 -16.04
C GLY A 605 -31.36 -0.17 -15.29
N ILE A 606 -30.66 -1.04 -14.57
CA ILE A 606 -29.42 -0.70 -13.87
C ILE A 606 -28.27 -0.79 -14.88
N VAL A 607 -27.71 0.36 -15.25
CA VAL A 607 -26.68 0.47 -16.31
C VAL A 607 -25.40 1.03 -15.72
N ASP A 608 -24.27 0.41 -16.02
CA ASP A 608 -22.94 0.88 -15.64
C ASP A 608 -22.62 2.23 -16.30
N THR A 609 -22.96 3.31 -15.60
CA THR A 609 -22.90 4.70 -16.07
C THR A 609 -22.59 5.62 -14.90
N ALA A 610 -22.07 6.82 -15.17
CA ALA A 610 -21.78 7.81 -14.13
C ALA A 610 -23.03 8.23 -13.32
N MET A 611 -24.23 8.17 -13.91
CA MET A 611 -25.48 8.39 -13.18
C MET A 611 -25.72 7.31 -12.12
N TRP A 612 -25.42 6.04 -12.42
CA TRP A 612 -25.56 4.96 -11.46
C TRP A 612 -24.46 4.95 -10.40
N GLU A 613 -23.27 5.46 -10.70
CA GLU A 613 -22.24 5.74 -9.69
C GLU A 613 -22.76 6.76 -8.66
N GLN A 614 -23.41 7.85 -9.11
CA GLN A 614 -24.03 8.83 -8.20
C GLN A 614 -25.18 8.22 -7.38
N ILE A 615 -25.98 7.35 -7.99
CA ILE A 615 -27.07 6.66 -7.29
C ILE A 615 -26.49 5.70 -6.23
N ASP A 616 -25.45 4.95 -6.57
CA ASP A 616 -24.75 4.04 -5.67
C ASP A 616 -24.16 4.78 -4.47
N ASP A 617 -23.44 5.89 -4.70
CA ASP A 617 -22.87 6.72 -3.65
C ASP A 617 -23.97 7.30 -2.73
N GLY A 618 -25.07 7.81 -3.32
CA GLY A 618 -26.18 8.38 -2.56
C GLY A 618 -26.94 7.34 -1.73
N LEU A 619 -27.19 6.16 -2.27
CA LEU A 619 -27.81 5.05 -1.56
C LEU A 619 -26.87 4.48 -0.48
N GLY A 620 -25.57 4.37 -0.78
CA GLY A 620 -24.56 3.94 0.16
C GLY A 620 -24.48 4.84 1.38
N ALA A 621 -24.51 6.17 1.18
CA ALA A 621 -24.53 7.14 2.26
C ALA A 621 -25.78 7.04 3.17
N LEU A 622 -26.95 6.72 2.59
CA LEU A 622 -28.19 6.58 3.35
C LEU A 622 -28.30 5.25 4.10
N GLU A 623 -27.74 4.18 3.53
CA GLU A 623 -27.92 2.81 4.01
C GLU A 623 -26.65 2.22 4.66
N GLY A 624 -25.59 3.01 4.79
CA GLY A 624 -24.32 2.63 5.44
C GLY A 624 -23.49 1.63 4.63
N ARG A 625 -23.56 1.68 3.29
CA ARG A 625 -22.85 0.75 2.40
C ARG A 625 -21.62 1.39 1.74
N GLY A 626 -20.64 0.55 1.41
CA GLY A 626 -19.45 0.96 0.68
C GLY A 626 -19.72 1.29 -0.79
N LYS A 627 -18.77 1.97 -1.44
CA LYS A 627 -18.84 2.29 -2.87
C LYS A 627 -18.91 1.02 -3.73
N GLY A 628 -19.86 0.99 -4.66
CA GLY A 628 -20.15 -0.13 -5.56
C GLY A 628 -21.03 -1.22 -4.96
N GLU A 629 -21.27 -1.21 -3.64
CA GLU A 629 -22.07 -2.26 -2.99
C GLU A 629 -23.55 -2.16 -3.32
N SER A 630 -24.10 -0.94 -3.45
CA SER A 630 -25.50 -0.77 -3.81
C SER A 630 -25.72 -1.23 -5.25
N LEU A 631 -24.89 -0.80 -6.19
CA LEU A 631 -24.96 -1.21 -7.60
C LEU A 631 -24.93 -2.73 -7.73
N LYS A 632 -24.00 -3.40 -7.03
CA LYS A 632 -23.90 -4.85 -7.00
C LYS A 632 -25.14 -5.49 -6.39
N LEU A 633 -25.58 -5.05 -5.21
CA LEU A 633 -26.75 -5.58 -4.51
C LEU A 633 -28.01 -5.49 -5.38
N TYR A 634 -28.28 -4.32 -5.96
CA TYR A 634 -29.46 -4.13 -6.81
C TYR A 634 -29.35 -4.93 -8.11
N SER A 635 -28.15 -5.05 -8.68
CA SER A 635 -27.93 -5.88 -9.88
C SER A 635 -28.21 -7.35 -9.59
N ASP A 636 -27.58 -7.91 -8.55
CA ASP A 636 -27.71 -9.32 -8.14
C ASP A 636 -29.15 -9.67 -7.73
N ARG A 637 -29.85 -8.73 -7.12
CA ARG A 637 -31.20 -8.96 -6.58
C ARG A 637 -32.31 -8.84 -7.62
N PHE A 638 -32.18 -7.90 -8.57
CA PHE A 638 -33.29 -7.52 -9.43
C PHE A 638 -33.12 -7.92 -10.89
N ILE A 639 -31.89 -8.09 -11.39
CA ILE A 639 -31.67 -8.37 -12.82
C ILE A 639 -31.73 -9.87 -13.08
N ALA A 640 -32.76 -10.33 -13.79
CA ALA A 640 -32.93 -11.74 -14.12
C ALA A 640 -31.79 -12.31 -14.99
N LEU A 641 -31.19 -11.50 -15.87
CA LEU A 641 -30.03 -11.89 -16.68
C LEU A 641 -28.71 -11.99 -15.89
N GLY A 642 -28.71 -11.68 -14.58
CA GLY A 642 -27.57 -11.90 -13.69
C GLY A 642 -26.36 -11.02 -13.94
N ARG A 643 -26.51 -9.90 -14.68
CA ARG A 643 -25.43 -8.92 -14.89
C ARG A 643 -25.97 -7.50 -14.97
N THR A 644 -25.18 -6.53 -14.53
CA THR A 644 -25.42 -5.11 -14.80
C THR A 644 -25.46 -4.87 -16.32
N SER A 645 -26.36 -3.98 -16.76
CA SER A 645 -26.42 -3.55 -18.16
C SER A 645 -25.20 -2.70 -18.50
N ARG A 646 -24.73 -2.80 -19.73
CA ARG A 646 -23.71 -1.91 -20.30
C ARG A 646 -24.38 -0.82 -21.14
N PRO A 647 -23.74 0.34 -21.38
CA PRO A 647 -24.27 1.36 -22.29
C PRO A 647 -24.62 0.83 -23.69
N GLU A 648 -23.90 -0.17 -24.18
CA GLU A 648 -24.11 -0.79 -25.48
C GLU A 648 -25.43 -1.57 -25.56
N ASP A 649 -25.92 -2.13 -24.44
CA ASP A 649 -27.22 -2.81 -24.39
C ASP A 649 -28.35 -1.82 -24.70
N VAL A 650 -28.26 -0.60 -24.13
CA VAL A 650 -29.21 0.50 -24.39
C VAL A 650 -29.06 1.02 -25.81
N ALA A 651 -27.82 1.24 -26.26
CA ALA A 651 -27.54 1.69 -27.62
C ALA A 651 -28.07 0.69 -28.66
N GLY A 652 -28.06 -0.60 -28.36
CA GLY A 652 -28.66 -1.65 -29.19
C GLY A 652 -30.14 -1.44 -29.48
N LEU A 653 -30.94 -1.19 -28.43
CA LEU A 653 -32.37 -0.89 -28.57
C LEU A 653 -32.61 0.45 -29.28
N VAL A 654 -31.80 1.48 -28.96
CA VAL A 654 -31.91 2.78 -29.63
C VAL A 654 -31.63 2.65 -31.13
N GLY A 655 -30.61 1.89 -31.53
CA GLY A 655 -30.33 1.62 -32.95
C GLY A 655 -31.51 0.98 -33.68
N PHE A 656 -32.18 -0.01 -33.07
CA PHE A 656 -33.42 -0.58 -33.61
C PHE A 656 -34.53 0.46 -33.76
N LEU A 657 -34.77 1.24 -32.69
CA LEU A 657 -35.76 2.31 -32.67
C LEU A 657 -35.46 3.46 -33.63
N SER A 658 -34.21 3.63 -34.04
CA SER A 658 -33.78 4.61 -35.02
C SER A 658 -33.91 4.09 -36.47
N GLY A 659 -33.77 2.78 -36.68
CA GLY A 659 -33.76 2.16 -38.01
C GLY A 659 -35.15 1.96 -38.66
N PRO A 660 -35.19 1.54 -39.94
CA PRO A 660 -36.43 1.33 -40.69
C PRO A 660 -37.29 0.17 -40.15
N ASP A 661 -36.68 -0.80 -39.46
CA ASP A 661 -37.39 -1.94 -38.86
C ASP A 661 -38.38 -1.52 -37.76
N SER A 662 -38.31 -0.28 -37.29
CA SER A 662 -39.23 0.31 -36.32
C SER A 662 -40.25 1.29 -36.92
N ASP A 663 -40.38 1.37 -38.25
CA ASP A 663 -41.30 2.33 -38.91
C ASP A 663 -42.78 2.16 -38.51
N TYR A 664 -43.17 1.01 -37.98
CA TYR A 664 -44.52 0.75 -37.46
C TYR A 664 -44.62 0.78 -35.92
N VAL A 665 -43.55 1.17 -35.23
CA VAL A 665 -43.51 1.28 -33.76
C VAL A 665 -43.66 2.75 -33.38
N THR A 666 -44.75 3.11 -32.68
CA THR A 666 -44.95 4.47 -32.16
C THR A 666 -45.72 4.43 -30.84
N GLY A 667 -45.49 5.42 -29.98
CA GLY A 667 -46.11 5.58 -28.66
C GLY A 667 -45.59 4.61 -27.59
N GLN A 668 -44.56 3.82 -27.90
CA GLN A 668 -44.07 2.77 -27.00
C GLN A 668 -43.00 3.29 -26.06
N THR A 669 -42.92 2.71 -24.86
CA THR A 669 -41.78 2.84 -23.96
C THR A 669 -41.19 1.45 -23.76
N MET A 670 -40.14 1.13 -24.50
CA MET A 670 -39.56 -0.21 -24.52
C MET A 670 -38.50 -0.39 -23.43
N VAL A 671 -38.66 -1.44 -22.63
CA VAL A 671 -37.79 -1.75 -21.49
C VAL A 671 -36.53 -2.50 -21.96
N VAL A 672 -35.37 -2.06 -21.50
CA VAL A 672 -34.06 -2.70 -21.69
C VAL A 672 -33.33 -2.76 -20.35
N ASP A 673 -33.65 -3.76 -19.54
CA ASP A 673 -33.25 -3.80 -18.13
C ASP A 673 -32.73 -5.16 -17.64
N GLY A 674 -32.64 -6.15 -18.52
CA GLY A 674 -32.22 -7.50 -18.16
C GLY A 674 -33.23 -8.26 -17.29
N GLY A 675 -34.51 -7.88 -17.34
CA GLY A 675 -35.61 -8.55 -16.65
C GLY A 675 -35.85 -8.05 -15.22
N VAL A 676 -35.77 -6.73 -15.00
CA VAL A 676 -36.13 -6.09 -13.72
C VAL A 676 -37.65 -5.82 -13.68
N ILE A 677 -38.21 -5.37 -14.80
CA ILE A 677 -39.62 -5.04 -15.00
C ILE A 677 -40.18 -5.89 -16.16
N PHE A 678 -41.38 -6.45 -15.95
CA PHE A 678 -42.12 -7.23 -16.94
C PHE A 678 -43.48 -6.55 -17.17
N THR A 679 -43.69 -5.94 -18.34
CA THR A 679 -44.88 -5.12 -18.64
C THR A 679 -45.45 -5.38 -20.02
#